data_AF-A0A9D7QQ36-F1
#
_entry.id   AF-A0A9D7QQ36-F1
#
_cell.length_a   1.000
_cell.length_b   1.000
_cell.length_c   1.000
_cell.angle_alpha   90.00
_cell.angle_beta   90.00
_cell.angle_gamma   90.00
#
_symmetry.space_group_name_H-M   'P 1'
#
loop_
_entity.id
_entity.type
_entity.pdbx_description
1 polymer ?
#
loop_
_entity_poly.entity_id
_entity_poly.type
_entity_poly.pdbx_seq_one_letter_code
_entity_poly.pdbx_strand_id
1 'polypeptide(L)'
;MTRNNTMASLIALSTALWSGTALAQSGGEEDQGNREIIVTAQRRAESVQSVPITIAAFDQKMVEASGSADITDLNGITPNVILQTEGLVANVPMFSIRGMSSADPDPNADPKISTIINGVYVPFVASTMLDLFDVERVEVLKGPQGVLYGKNNLAGTINIITKAPAEEAGGEVRLTAGSFGLKQVRGRLETGEFADGVLAAKVSGSYSDYNGYARNILTGNRLEASENAGFRVALRAKPSASFDSTAVFDWNKETAIGPANHSADNGSAGYLGLPIEARTDVRIAAVPFDPYSRTKSYGVAWTSNLDVGIGTITAVLGARHQNYETRGDFDGLITPVPGFDVTRKFKGNSKSAELRFVSNTGGLVDYVIGAYAQGDTWRQNNTVLTTATTRTESQLDQDSSSYALFALANIHPTEQFTISLGGRYSWDKKDYSIDTKVYANGVLNTGSSFAGSLKGDWSKFTPRVTLQYKPSDNAMLFANYAKGYKAGGFNSRGTRPENVGPYDPENVTSYEAGIKTDLAGRTIRFNLTGFYNKFKDLQGGVTRPGAVRAESVTVNVASAETWGIELETLFRLSSRFTLTANFGYLNSRYTQFCDDVDGVFSASNAAVAGQCGPAVPFTFAGSTTVSYQIPTDNTGLELANAPEWTGSVAVDYTHPISLGELKFHADARYTPRYNTWGRSNIEAYYRQEAVLVNASLALVGENERWSLTGYVKNLTNRTVMSGAVSPGGGNPVQQFFQAPREFGVEASFKF
;
A
#
# COMPACT_ATOMS: atom_id res chain seq x y z
N MET A 1 -50.89 -31.19 -20.14
CA MET A 1 -51.52 -31.44 -21.46
C MET A 1 -50.59 -30.90 -22.54
N THR A 2 -50.16 -31.80 -23.44
CA THR A 2 -49.66 -31.61 -24.82
C THR A 2 -48.63 -30.49 -25.11
N ARG A 3 -47.33 -30.78 -25.27
CA ARG A 3 -46.59 -31.37 -26.43
C ARG A 3 -46.25 -30.38 -27.57
N ASN A 4 -44.93 -30.33 -27.84
CA ASN A 4 -44.24 -30.47 -29.13
C ASN A 4 -43.73 -29.24 -29.93
N ASN A 5 -42.39 -29.26 -30.09
CA ASN A 5 -41.61 -29.33 -31.34
C ASN A 5 -41.19 -28.05 -32.11
N THR A 6 -39.89 -27.73 -31.99
CA THR A 6 -38.83 -27.74 -33.02
C THR A 6 -39.18 -27.44 -34.49
N MET A 7 -38.44 -26.48 -35.10
CA MET A 7 -37.38 -26.65 -36.14
C MET A 7 -37.40 -25.60 -37.28
N ALA A 8 -36.23 -24.97 -37.48
CA ALA A 8 -35.50 -24.76 -38.74
C ALA A 8 -36.03 -23.79 -39.84
N SER A 9 -35.33 -22.65 -39.94
CA SER A 9 -34.41 -22.27 -41.04
C SER A 9 -34.88 -21.94 -42.48
N LEU A 10 -34.42 -20.73 -42.89
CA LEU A 10 -33.73 -20.34 -44.15
C LEU A 10 -34.48 -19.64 -45.33
N ILE A 11 -34.14 -18.35 -45.50
CA ILE A 11 -33.64 -17.59 -46.69
C ILE A 11 -34.52 -17.40 -47.96
N ALA A 12 -34.76 -16.11 -48.31
CA ALA A 12 -34.33 -15.42 -49.56
C ALA A 12 -34.99 -14.01 -49.66
N LEU A 13 -34.23 -12.92 -49.55
CA LEU A 13 -33.62 -12.09 -50.63
C LEU A 13 -34.60 -11.18 -51.41
N SER A 14 -34.47 -9.86 -51.25
CA SER A 14 -34.60 -8.91 -52.38
C SER A 14 -33.84 -7.61 -52.07
N THR A 15 -32.95 -7.26 -52.99
CA THR A 15 -32.19 -6.01 -53.11
C THR A 15 -32.77 -5.21 -54.28
N ALA A 16 -32.95 -3.88 -54.11
CA ALA A 16 -32.61 -2.85 -55.10
C ALA A 16 -33.01 -1.44 -54.62
N LEU A 17 -31.99 -0.68 -54.20
CA LEU A 17 -31.64 0.72 -54.52
C LEU A 17 -32.73 1.70 -55.02
N TRP A 18 -32.75 2.91 -54.44
CA TRP A 18 -32.53 4.20 -55.14
C TRP A 18 -32.13 5.29 -54.13
N SER A 19 -31.45 6.30 -54.65
CA SER A 19 -30.44 7.17 -54.02
C SER A 19 -30.97 8.50 -53.48
N GLY A 20 -30.23 9.11 -52.54
CA GLY A 20 -30.07 10.57 -52.43
C GLY A 20 -30.76 11.29 -51.26
N THR A 21 -30.00 11.62 -50.21
CA THR A 21 -29.46 12.97 -49.97
C THR A 21 -28.53 12.94 -48.74
N ALA A 22 -27.33 13.49 -48.92
CA ALA A 22 -26.42 13.80 -47.83
C ALA A 22 -26.97 14.97 -47.01
N LEU A 23 -27.00 14.81 -45.69
CA LEU A 23 -26.84 15.91 -44.75
C LEU A 23 -25.67 15.56 -43.83
N ALA A 24 -24.58 16.29 -44.02
CA ALA A 24 -23.53 16.38 -43.04
C ALA A 24 -24.08 17.06 -41.79
N GLN A 25 -24.05 16.36 -40.66
CA GLN A 25 -23.93 16.99 -39.36
C GLN A 25 -22.66 16.44 -38.74
N SER A 26 -21.59 17.19 -38.94
CA SER A 26 -20.39 17.16 -38.11
C SER A 26 -20.80 17.48 -36.68
N GLY A 27 -20.85 16.45 -35.85
CA GLY A 27 -20.92 16.55 -34.40
C GLY A 27 -20.21 15.31 -33.89
N GLY A 28 -18.91 15.43 -33.63
CA GLY A 28 -18.17 14.38 -32.96
C GLY A 28 -18.83 14.13 -31.62
N GLU A 29 -19.47 12.98 -31.47
CA GLU A 29 -19.59 12.34 -30.17
C GLU A 29 -18.15 12.08 -29.74
N GLU A 30 -17.58 12.99 -28.95
CA GLU A 30 -16.50 12.62 -28.06
C GLU A 30 -17.00 11.44 -27.23
N ASP A 31 -16.36 10.29 -27.47
CA ASP A 31 -16.57 9.02 -26.80
C ASP A 31 -16.26 9.17 -25.30
N GLN A 32 -17.19 9.77 -24.55
CA GLN A 32 -17.03 10.10 -23.13
C GLN A 32 -16.91 8.86 -22.21
N GLY A 33 -17.08 7.64 -22.75
CA GLY A 33 -16.90 6.37 -22.04
C GLY A 33 -15.56 5.68 -22.26
N ASN A 34 -14.69 6.22 -23.13
CA ASN A 34 -13.49 5.55 -23.62
C ASN A 34 -12.22 6.33 -23.31
N ARG A 35 -11.96 6.59 -22.03
CA ARG A 35 -10.63 7.00 -21.59
C ARG A 35 -9.77 5.76 -21.43
N GLU A 36 -8.86 5.57 -22.37
CA GLU A 36 -7.75 4.65 -22.21
C GLU A 36 -6.94 5.08 -20.98
N ILE A 37 -6.79 4.20 -19.99
CA ILE A 37 -6.02 4.51 -18.80
C ILE A 37 -4.54 4.48 -19.19
N ILE A 38 -3.93 5.65 -19.23
CA ILE A 38 -2.50 5.82 -19.50
C ILE A 38 -1.74 5.63 -18.19
N VAL A 39 -0.73 4.77 -18.22
CA VAL A 39 0.17 4.48 -17.11
C VAL A 39 1.60 4.83 -17.47
N THR A 40 2.41 5.13 -16.45
CA THR A 40 3.85 5.38 -16.60
C THR A 40 4.71 4.21 -16.13
N ALA A 41 4.12 3.02 -16.09
CA ALA A 41 4.69 1.83 -15.48
C ALA A 41 6.08 1.46 -16.02
N GLN A 42 6.36 1.71 -17.31
CA GLN A 42 7.67 1.47 -17.93
C GLN A 42 8.53 2.74 -18.10
N ARG A 43 8.24 3.79 -17.33
CA ARG A 43 8.79 5.16 -17.50
C ARG A 43 8.45 5.80 -18.85
N ARG A 44 7.48 5.22 -19.57
CA ARG A 44 6.83 5.72 -20.78
C ARG A 44 5.33 5.81 -20.51
N ALA A 45 4.66 6.80 -21.09
CA ALA A 45 3.21 6.94 -21.03
C ALA A 45 2.58 5.97 -22.04
N GLU A 46 1.91 4.93 -21.54
CA GLU A 46 1.35 3.86 -22.36
C GLU A 46 0.00 3.41 -21.83
N SER A 47 -0.87 2.92 -22.70
CA SER A 47 -2.11 2.26 -22.29
C SER A 47 -1.86 1.08 -21.36
N VAL A 48 -2.66 0.95 -20.31
CA VAL A 48 -2.65 -0.23 -19.43
C VAL A 48 -2.84 -1.55 -20.20
N GLN A 49 -3.50 -1.53 -21.35
CA GLN A 49 -3.71 -2.70 -22.23
C GLN A 49 -2.48 -3.04 -23.08
N SER A 50 -1.56 -2.09 -23.28
CA SER A 50 -0.33 -2.30 -24.06
C SER A 50 0.89 -2.67 -23.22
N VAL A 51 0.83 -2.48 -21.90
CA VAL A 51 1.96 -2.79 -21.01
C VAL A 51 2.00 -4.29 -20.64
N PRO A 52 3.10 -5.02 -20.90
CA PRO A 52 3.18 -6.48 -20.72
C PRO A 52 3.49 -6.93 -19.28
N ILE A 53 2.80 -6.35 -18.30
CA ILE A 53 2.78 -6.74 -16.88
C ILE A 53 1.39 -6.50 -16.29
N THR A 54 1.07 -7.16 -15.19
CA THR A 54 -0.18 -6.91 -14.45
C THR A 54 -0.11 -5.62 -13.64
N ILE A 55 -1.04 -4.71 -13.91
CA ILE A 55 -1.15 -3.38 -13.29
C ILE A 55 -2.62 -3.11 -13.03
N ALA A 56 -2.94 -2.68 -11.82
CA ALA A 56 -4.20 -2.00 -11.53
C ALA A 56 -3.96 -0.49 -11.57
N ALA A 57 -4.84 0.26 -12.22
CA ALA A 57 -4.73 1.71 -12.30
C ALA A 57 -6.07 2.34 -11.97
N PHE A 58 -6.05 3.31 -11.06
CA PHE A 58 -7.20 4.04 -10.57
C PHE A 58 -7.05 5.48 -11.04
N ASP A 59 -7.92 5.92 -11.94
CA ASP A 59 -7.94 7.31 -12.36
C ASP A 59 -8.55 8.20 -11.28
N GLN A 60 -8.45 9.51 -11.48
CA GLN A 60 -9.02 10.50 -10.59
C GLN A 60 -10.51 10.25 -10.30
N LYS A 61 -11.34 9.96 -11.32
CA LYS A 61 -12.79 9.80 -11.11
C LYS A 61 -13.08 8.60 -10.22
N MET A 62 -12.34 7.51 -10.37
CA MET A 62 -12.47 6.32 -9.51
C MET A 62 -12.06 6.62 -8.07
N VAL A 63 -10.91 7.29 -7.86
CA VAL A 63 -10.42 7.68 -6.53
C VAL A 63 -11.40 8.64 -5.82
N GLU A 64 -12.08 9.48 -6.58
CA GLU A 64 -13.07 10.42 -6.05
C GLU A 64 -14.41 9.75 -5.76
N ALA A 65 -14.88 8.89 -6.66
CA ALA A 65 -16.15 8.16 -6.51
C ALA A 65 -16.14 7.19 -5.32
N SER A 66 -14.99 6.65 -4.93
CA SER A 66 -14.83 5.83 -3.73
C SER A 66 -14.99 6.62 -2.42
N GLY A 67 -15.12 7.95 -2.47
CA GLY A 67 -15.14 8.81 -1.29
C GLY A 67 -13.87 8.66 -0.48
N SER A 68 -12.73 8.47 -1.16
CA SER A 68 -11.46 8.09 -0.54
C SER A 68 -10.83 9.26 0.21
N ALA A 69 -10.62 9.09 1.51
CA ALA A 69 -9.80 9.97 2.34
C ALA A 69 -8.31 9.65 2.13
N ASP A 70 -7.95 8.39 1.96
CA ASP A 70 -6.57 7.95 1.79
C ASP A 70 -6.46 6.67 0.93
N ILE A 71 -5.24 6.15 0.82
CA ILE A 71 -4.90 4.97 0.02
C ILE A 71 -5.61 3.66 0.46
N THR A 72 -6.03 3.55 1.71
CA THR A 72 -6.72 2.35 2.23
C THR A 72 -8.15 2.24 1.72
N ASP A 73 -8.76 3.33 1.25
CA ASP A 73 -10.07 3.27 0.61
C ASP A 73 -10.04 2.59 -0.77
N LEU A 74 -8.84 2.43 -1.37
CA LEU A 74 -8.64 1.68 -2.62
C LEU A 74 -8.55 0.15 -2.40
N ASN A 75 -8.66 -0.31 -1.14
CA ASN A 75 -8.51 -1.70 -0.75
C ASN A 75 -9.52 -2.64 -1.42
N GLY A 76 -9.07 -3.74 -2.02
CA GLY A 76 -9.96 -4.78 -2.57
C GLY A 76 -10.67 -4.40 -3.87
N ILE A 77 -10.30 -3.31 -4.54
CA ILE A 77 -10.81 -3.01 -5.89
C ILE A 77 -10.17 -3.94 -6.93
N THR A 78 -8.89 -4.26 -6.75
CA THR A 78 -8.14 -5.23 -7.57
C THR A 78 -7.90 -6.54 -6.81
N PRO A 79 -7.92 -7.71 -7.49
CA PRO A 79 -7.58 -8.99 -6.86
C PRO A 79 -6.17 -9.01 -6.29
N ASN A 80 -5.99 -9.80 -5.22
CA ASN A 80 -4.72 -10.07 -4.55
C ASN A 80 -3.97 -8.82 -4.05
N VAL A 81 -4.69 -7.73 -3.76
CA VAL A 81 -4.15 -6.52 -3.14
C VAL A 81 -4.95 -6.19 -1.90
N ILE A 82 -4.25 -6.00 -0.78
CA ILE A 82 -4.82 -5.51 0.47
C ILE A 82 -4.12 -4.20 0.84
N LEU A 83 -4.90 -3.15 1.06
CA LEU A 83 -4.43 -1.83 1.49
C LEU A 83 -5.17 -1.46 2.78
N GLN A 84 -4.59 -1.67 3.93
CA GLN A 84 -5.25 -1.33 5.21
C GLN A 84 -4.22 -0.93 6.25
N THR A 85 -4.69 -0.47 7.40
CA THR A 85 -3.85 -0.26 8.56
C THR A 85 -3.86 -1.49 9.46
N GLU A 86 -2.70 -1.85 10.00
CA GLU A 86 -2.57 -2.94 10.97
C GLU A 86 -1.41 -2.62 11.93
N GLY A 87 -1.66 -2.70 13.23
CA GLY A 87 -0.61 -2.55 14.24
C GLY A 87 -1.08 -1.86 15.52
N LEU A 88 -0.24 -1.93 16.55
CA LEU A 88 -0.44 -1.33 17.89
C LEU A 88 -0.16 0.18 17.93
N VAL A 89 -0.02 0.79 16.76
CA VAL A 89 0.27 2.20 16.58
C VAL A 89 -0.70 2.70 15.52
N ALA A 90 -1.28 3.88 15.75
CA ALA A 90 -2.22 4.45 14.79
C ALA A 90 -1.56 4.65 13.41
N ASN A 91 -2.35 4.37 12.38
CA ASN A 91 -2.03 4.64 10.98
C ASN A 91 -0.76 3.96 10.43
N VAL A 92 -0.46 2.74 10.89
CA VAL A 92 0.63 1.94 10.30
C VAL A 92 0.12 1.24 9.05
N PRO A 93 0.64 1.57 7.85
CA PRO A 93 0.22 0.93 6.61
C PRO A 93 0.66 -0.52 6.61
N MET A 94 -0.27 -1.40 6.28
CA MET A 94 -0.01 -2.74 5.85
C MET A 94 -0.56 -2.95 4.45
N PHE A 95 0.37 -2.97 3.50
CA PHE A 95 0.08 -3.32 2.13
C PHE A 95 0.46 -4.78 1.87
N SER A 96 -0.40 -5.51 1.18
CA SER A 96 -0.15 -6.86 0.68
C SER A 96 -0.39 -6.88 -0.82
N ILE A 97 0.54 -7.45 -1.59
CA ILE A 97 0.36 -7.74 -3.00
C ILE A 97 0.76 -9.20 -3.23
N ARG A 98 -0.15 -10.00 -3.82
CA ARG A 98 0.05 -11.43 -4.09
C ARG A 98 0.51 -12.21 -2.84
N GLY A 99 -0.06 -11.86 -1.68
CA GLY A 99 0.18 -12.53 -0.40
C GLY A 99 1.49 -12.17 0.30
N MET A 100 2.23 -11.19 -0.22
CA MET A 100 3.44 -10.69 0.42
C MET A 100 3.16 -9.30 1.02
N SER A 101 3.34 -9.19 2.34
CA SER A 101 3.01 -8.01 3.13
C SER A 101 4.12 -7.61 4.10
N SER A 102 4.04 -6.38 4.61
CA SER A 102 4.85 -5.90 5.74
C SER A 102 4.05 -4.88 6.55
N ALA A 103 3.96 -5.10 7.87
CA ALA A 103 3.37 -4.19 8.85
C ALA A 103 4.38 -3.89 9.96
N ASP A 104 5.44 -3.14 9.65
CA ASP A 104 6.41 -2.71 10.67
C ASP A 104 6.45 -1.17 10.72
N PRO A 105 6.09 -0.54 11.85
CA PRO A 105 6.11 0.92 11.97
C PRO A 105 7.53 1.51 12.07
N ASP A 106 8.56 0.70 12.33
CA ASP A 106 9.89 1.22 12.56
C ASP A 106 10.60 1.57 11.23
N PRO A 107 11.27 2.73 11.15
CA PRO A 107 11.84 3.28 9.92
C PRO A 107 13.07 2.52 9.40
N ASN A 108 13.68 1.66 10.22
CA ASN A 108 14.76 0.77 9.81
C ASN A 108 14.24 -0.42 8.99
N ALA A 109 12.94 -0.72 9.07
CA ALA A 109 12.29 -1.73 8.26
C ALA A 109 11.91 -1.14 6.90
N ASP A 110 12.71 -1.42 5.88
CA ASP A 110 12.35 -1.11 4.50
C ASP A 110 11.00 -1.81 4.14
N PRO A 111 10.10 -1.17 3.38
CA PRO A 111 8.84 -1.82 2.99
C PRO A 111 9.08 -2.91 1.91
N LYS A 112 8.18 -3.90 1.83
CA LYS A 112 8.21 -4.89 0.73
C LYS A 112 7.56 -4.39 -0.57
N ILE A 113 6.76 -3.34 -0.45
CA ILE A 113 6.04 -2.66 -1.53
C ILE A 113 6.51 -1.21 -1.51
N SER A 114 7.09 -0.74 -2.61
CA SER A 114 7.58 0.63 -2.68
C SER A 114 6.44 1.60 -2.97
N THR A 115 6.50 2.80 -2.38
CA THR A 115 5.58 3.89 -2.69
C THR A 115 6.36 5.02 -3.35
N ILE A 116 5.83 5.55 -4.46
CA ILE A 116 6.47 6.56 -5.29
C ILE A 116 5.44 7.64 -5.57
N ILE A 117 5.82 8.91 -5.42
CA ILE A 117 4.98 10.05 -5.76
C ILE A 117 5.75 10.92 -6.74
N ASN A 118 5.18 11.17 -7.92
CA ASN A 118 5.81 11.95 -9.00
C ASN A 118 7.24 11.48 -9.32
N GLY A 119 7.45 10.17 -9.35
CA GLY A 119 8.77 9.56 -9.62
C GLY A 119 9.76 9.57 -8.45
N VAL A 120 9.43 10.18 -7.30
CA VAL A 120 10.28 10.22 -6.11
C VAL A 120 9.87 9.13 -5.12
N TYR A 121 10.81 8.26 -4.75
CA TYR A 121 10.61 7.18 -3.78
C TYR A 121 10.33 7.72 -2.36
N VAL A 122 9.41 7.08 -1.64
CA VAL A 122 9.08 7.37 -0.24
C VAL A 122 9.78 6.32 0.65
N PRO A 123 10.86 6.67 1.37
CA PRO A 123 11.63 5.67 2.12
C PRO A 123 11.03 5.27 3.47
N PHE A 124 10.25 6.15 4.09
CA PHE A 124 9.77 5.95 5.45
C PHE A 124 8.31 5.48 5.46
N VAL A 125 8.05 4.36 6.15
CA VAL A 125 6.74 3.69 6.19
C VAL A 125 5.62 4.62 6.64
N ALA A 126 5.84 5.43 7.68
CA ALA A 126 4.84 6.38 8.15
C ALA A 126 4.52 7.52 7.15
N SER A 127 5.28 7.66 6.05
CA SER A 127 4.96 8.58 4.94
C SER A 127 4.26 7.89 3.77
N THR A 128 4.01 6.58 3.82
CA THR A 128 3.34 5.86 2.72
C THR A 128 1.81 5.85 2.86
N MET A 129 1.29 6.17 4.06
CA MET A 129 -0.10 6.56 4.26
C MET A 129 -0.29 7.98 3.73
N LEU A 130 -0.96 8.11 2.58
CA LEU A 130 -1.07 9.36 1.83
C LEU A 130 -2.53 9.73 1.63
N ASP A 131 -2.86 11.00 1.90
CA ASP A 131 -4.14 11.60 1.47
C ASP A 131 -4.16 11.70 -0.05
N LEU A 132 -5.22 11.18 -0.66
CA LEU A 132 -5.39 11.13 -2.11
C LEU A 132 -6.07 12.39 -2.67
N PHE A 133 -5.69 13.58 -2.18
CA PHE A 133 -6.15 14.84 -2.77
C PHE A 133 -5.27 15.25 -3.97
N ASP A 134 -5.91 15.82 -5.00
CA ASP A 134 -5.21 16.35 -6.18
C ASP A 134 -4.31 15.32 -6.90
N VAL A 135 -4.77 14.07 -6.88
CA VAL A 135 -4.17 12.93 -7.58
C VAL A 135 -4.79 12.83 -8.97
N GLU A 136 -3.95 12.58 -9.97
CA GLU A 136 -4.37 12.26 -11.33
C GLU A 136 -4.71 10.78 -11.46
N ARG A 137 -3.85 9.93 -10.90
CA ARG A 137 -4.07 8.48 -10.83
C ARG A 137 -3.15 7.80 -9.80
N VAL A 138 -3.56 6.61 -9.37
CA VAL A 138 -2.78 5.66 -8.58
C VAL A 138 -2.58 4.40 -9.39
N GLU A 139 -1.33 3.98 -9.60
CA GLU A 139 -0.95 2.76 -10.31
C GLU A 139 -0.39 1.75 -9.30
N VAL A 140 -0.91 0.53 -9.29
CA VAL A 140 -0.42 -0.59 -8.48
C VAL A 140 0.18 -1.64 -9.41
N LEU A 141 1.50 -1.66 -9.49
CA LEU A 141 2.26 -2.62 -10.27
C LEU A 141 2.45 -3.89 -9.45
N LYS A 142 1.97 -5.04 -9.95
CA LYS A 142 2.05 -6.32 -9.24
C LYS A 142 3.32 -7.08 -9.62
N GLY A 143 3.94 -7.73 -8.65
CA GLY A 143 5.18 -8.46 -8.82
C GLY A 143 6.44 -7.57 -8.86
N PRO A 144 7.64 -8.17 -8.93
CA PRO A 144 8.89 -7.45 -8.73
C PRO A 144 9.19 -6.44 -9.84
N GLN A 145 9.47 -5.18 -9.47
CA GLN A 145 9.74 -4.10 -10.41
C GLN A 145 11.18 -3.53 -10.31
N GLY A 146 12.12 -4.39 -9.94
CA GLY A 146 13.51 -4.04 -9.60
C GLY A 146 14.23 -3.15 -10.63
N VAL A 147 14.06 -3.43 -11.93
CA VAL A 147 14.78 -2.71 -13.00
C VAL A 147 14.47 -1.21 -13.02
N LEU A 148 13.20 -0.84 -12.96
CA LEU A 148 12.77 0.56 -13.17
C LEU A 148 12.50 1.33 -11.88
N TYR A 149 12.23 0.64 -10.78
CA TYR A 149 11.83 1.25 -9.51
C TYR A 149 12.78 0.92 -8.35
N GLY A 150 13.81 0.11 -8.58
CA GLY A 150 14.91 -0.09 -7.64
C GLY A 150 14.64 -1.10 -6.53
N LYS A 151 15.15 -0.84 -5.34
CA LYS A 151 15.02 -1.72 -4.17
C LYS A 151 13.61 -1.67 -3.58
N ASN A 152 13.34 -2.58 -2.64
CA ASN A 152 12.15 -2.56 -1.77
C ASN A 152 10.82 -2.70 -2.51
N ASN A 153 10.82 -3.48 -3.60
CA ASN A 153 9.66 -3.73 -4.46
C ASN A 153 9.46 -5.23 -4.72
N LEU A 154 9.70 -6.06 -3.70
CA LEU A 154 9.58 -7.52 -3.76
C LEU A 154 8.19 -7.95 -4.25
N ALA A 155 7.14 -7.32 -3.72
CA ALA A 155 5.76 -7.68 -4.03
C ALA A 155 5.15 -6.80 -5.12
N GLY A 156 5.64 -5.56 -5.26
CA GLY A 156 5.12 -4.58 -6.20
C GLY A 156 5.53 -3.15 -5.88
N THR A 157 4.92 -2.22 -6.61
CA THR A 157 5.12 -0.77 -6.46
C THR A 157 3.77 -0.07 -6.53
N ILE A 158 3.53 0.89 -5.64
CA ILE A 158 2.44 1.85 -5.72
C ILE A 158 3.01 3.18 -6.24
N ASN A 159 2.54 3.62 -7.39
CA ASN A 159 2.97 4.84 -8.05
C ASN A 159 1.82 5.85 -8.11
N ILE A 160 2.01 7.01 -7.48
CA ILE A 160 1.03 8.07 -7.36
C ILE A 160 1.48 9.23 -8.24
N ILE A 161 0.61 9.66 -9.14
CA ILE A 161 0.85 10.79 -10.01
C ILE A 161 -0.12 11.90 -9.62
N THR A 162 0.42 13.06 -9.25
CA THR A 162 -0.40 14.25 -8.96
C THR A 162 -0.74 14.95 -10.25
N LYS A 163 -1.90 15.62 -10.30
CA LYS A 163 -2.28 16.38 -11.50
C LYS A 163 -1.23 17.44 -11.87
N ALA A 164 -0.95 17.60 -13.15
CA ALA A 164 -0.20 18.76 -13.63
C ALA A 164 -1.04 20.05 -13.53
N PRO A 165 -0.41 21.26 -13.48
CA PRO A 165 -1.13 22.51 -13.70
C PRO A 165 -1.86 22.50 -15.05
N ALA A 166 -3.13 22.91 -15.06
CA ALA A 166 -3.95 22.96 -16.27
C ALA A 166 -3.55 24.13 -17.18
N GLU A 167 -3.88 23.99 -18.47
CA GLU A 167 -3.66 25.04 -19.48
C GLU A 167 -4.69 26.16 -19.36
N GLU A 168 -5.89 25.85 -18.89
CA GLU A 168 -6.96 26.81 -18.62
C GLU A 168 -7.03 27.17 -17.13
N ALA A 169 -7.42 28.40 -16.84
CA ALA A 169 -7.68 28.83 -15.47
C ALA A 169 -8.97 28.19 -14.96
N GLY A 170 -8.95 27.75 -13.71
CA GLY A 170 -10.13 27.14 -13.11
C GLY A 170 -9.90 26.75 -11.66
N GLY A 171 -10.96 26.24 -11.05
CA GLY A 171 -10.90 25.78 -9.68
C GLY A 171 -11.94 24.72 -9.37
N GLU A 172 -11.74 24.06 -8.24
CA GLU A 172 -12.68 23.10 -7.70
C GLU A 172 -12.66 23.16 -6.19
N VAL A 173 -13.84 23.09 -5.57
CA VAL A 173 -14.02 22.96 -4.13
C VAL A 173 -14.99 21.81 -3.86
N ARG A 174 -14.67 21.00 -2.86
CA ARG A 174 -15.49 19.90 -2.37
C ARG A 174 -15.67 19.99 -0.88
N LEU A 175 -16.89 19.75 -0.43
CA LEU A 175 -17.30 19.77 0.96
C LEU A 175 -17.97 18.44 1.28
N THR A 176 -17.45 17.73 2.28
CA THR A 176 -17.96 16.42 2.68
C THR A 176 -18.33 16.44 4.15
N ALA A 177 -19.50 15.90 4.47
CA ALA A 177 -19.96 15.68 5.84
C ALA A 177 -20.48 14.24 5.96
N GLY A 178 -20.21 13.59 7.09
CA GLY A 178 -20.57 12.19 7.24
C GLY A 178 -20.66 11.67 8.67
N SER A 179 -20.78 10.36 8.76
CA SER A 179 -20.89 9.62 10.01
C SER A 179 -19.68 9.86 10.90
N PHE A 180 -19.87 9.65 12.21
CA PHE A 180 -18.83 9.88 13.22
C PHE A 180 -18.26 11.31 13.21
N GLY A 181 -19.05 12.27 12.71
CA GLY A 181 -18.68 13.68 12.69
C GLY A 181 -17.63 14.03 11.65
N LEU A 182 -17.48 13.21 10.60
CA LEU A 182 -16.64 13.51 9.45
C LEU A 182 -16.98 14.90 8.89
N LYS A 183 -15.94 15.73 8.74
CA LYS A 183 -15.97 17.00 8.03
C LYS A 183 -14.73 17.09 7.17
N GLN A 184 -14.89 17.35 5.89
CA GLN A 184 -13.76 17.46 4.98
C GLN A 184 -13.99 18.58 3.96
N VAL A 185 -12.91 19.30 3.66
CA VAL A 185 -12.85 20.31 2.62
C VAL A 185 -11.63 20.00 1.75
N ARG A 186 -11.84 19.93 0.44
CA ARG A 186 -10.78 19.79 -0.55
C ARG A 186 -10.94 20.88 -1.60
N GLY A 187 -9.84 21.44 -2.06
CA GLY A 187 -9.91 22.45 -3.11
C GLY A 187 -8.65 22.55 -3.93
N ARG A 188 -8.79 23.07 -5.14
CA ARG A 188 -7.69 23.42 -6.02
C ARG A 188 -8.01 24.66 -6.86
N LEU A 189 -6.96 25.39 -7.19
CA LEU A 189 -6.96 26.56 -8.05
C LEU A 189 -5.83 26.40 -9.07
N GLU A 190 -6.14 26.64 -10.34
CA GLU A 190 -5.25 26.55 -11.48
C GLU A 190 -5.20 27.93 -12.14
N THR A 191 -3.99 28.43 -12.42
CA THR A 191 -3.83 29.76 -13.04
C THR A 191 -4.15 29.77 -14.53
N GLY A 192 -4.26 28.59 -15.14
CA GLY A 192 -4.04 28.43 -16.57
C GLY A 192 -2.62 28.78 -16.96
N GLU A 193 -2.37 28.79 -18.26
CA GLU A 193 -1.14 29.29 -18.85
C GLU A 193 -1.04 30.82 -18.74
N PHE A 194 0.09 31.31 -18.27
CA PHE A 194 0.47 32.71 -18.19
C PHE A 194 1.91 32.91 -18.67
N ALA A 195 2.36 34.17 -18.77
CA ALA A 195 3.65 34.51 -19.37
C ALA A 195 3.78 33.91 -20.79
N ASP A 196 2.85 34.28 -21.67
CA ASP A 196 2.82 33.87 -23.08
C ASP A 196 2.82 32.33 -23.28
N GLY A 197 2.13 31.58 -22.42
CA GLY A 197 2.05 30.12 -22.51
C GLY A 197 3.18 29.37 -21.79
N VAL A 198 4.19 30.08 -21.28
CA VAL A 198 5.40 29.46 -20.72
C VAL A 198 5.17 28.89 -19.33
N LEU A 199 4.37 29.54 -18.49
CA LEU A 199 4.20 29.15 -17.09
C LEU A 199 2.76 28.73 -16.81
N ALA A 200 2.59 27.72 -15.97
CA ALA A 200 1.30 27.38 -15.37
C ALA A 200 1.51 26.97 -13.92
N ALA A 201 0.63 27.42 -13.02
CA ALA A 201 0.73 27.12 -11.60
C ALA A 201 -0.59 26.56 -11.06
N LYS A 202 -0.46 25.76 -10.00
CA LYS A 202 -1.60 25.16 -9.31
C LYS A 202 -1.34 25.14 -7.82
N VAL A 203 -2.38 25.44 -7.06
CA VAL A 203 -2.42 25.26 -5.61
C VAL A 203 -3.58 24.33 -5.27
N SER A 204 -3.33 23.32 -4.44
CA SER A 204 -4.36 22.44 -3.91
C SER A 204 -4.22 22.27 -2.40
N GLY A 205 -5.33 21.99 -1.73
CA GLY A 205 -5.35 21.80 -0.29
C GLY A 205 -6.48 20.88 0.15
N SER A 206 -6.26 20.22 1.28
CA SER A 206 -7.23 19.35 1.95
C SER A 206 -7.20 19.58 3.46
N TYR A 207 -8.37 19.50 4.07
CA TYR A 207 -8.54 19.38 5.52
C TYR A 207 -9.63 18.34 5.78
N SER A 208 -9.37 17.41 6.69
CA SER A 208 -10.32 16.37 7.09
C SER A 208 -10.25 16.18 8.60
N ASP A 209 -11.41 16.11 9.24
CA ASP A 209 -11.57 15.86 10.67
C ASP A 209 -12.62 14.76 10.85
N TYR A 210 -12.26 13.70 11.56
CA TYR A 210 -13.06 12.50 11.79
C TYR A 210 -12.97 12.11 13.27
N ASN A 211 -14.09 12.19 14.01
CA ASN A 211 -14.06 11.98 15.47
C ASN A 211 -13.90 10.51 15.89
N GLY A 212 -13.85 9.57 14.96
CA GLY A 212 -13.72 8.14 15.25
C GLY A 212 -15.01 7.44 15.66
N TYR A 213 -14.99 6.12 15.50
CA TYR A 213 -16.13 5.22 15.71
C TYR A 213 -16.00 4.31 16.93
N ALA A 214 -14.80 4.18 17.49
CA ALA A 214 -14.54 3.39 18.68
C ALA A 214 -14.48 4.28 19.93
N ARG A 215 -14.62 3.70 21.11
CA ARG A 215 -14.60 4.43 22.39
C ARG A 215 -13.61 3.82 23.36
N ASN A 216 -12.81 4.66 23.99
CA ASN A 216 -12.04 4.30 25.17
C ASN A 216 -12.87 4.57 26.42
N ILE A 217 -13.27 3.52 27.14
CA ILE A 217 -14.09 3.67 28.35
C ILE A 217 -13.31 4.17 29.57
N LEU A 218 -11.97 4.09 29.55
CA LEU A 218 -11.14 4.57 30.66
C LEU A 218 -10.89 6.08 30.60
N THR A 219 -10.61 6.62 29.41
CA THR A 219 -10.41 8.07 29.20
C THR A 219 -11.72 8.79 28.91
N GLY A 220 -12.73 8.09 28.41
CA GLY A 220 -14.01 8.63 27.95
C GLY A 220 -14.00 9.15 26.52
N ASN A 221 -12.83 9.18 25.86
CA ASN A 221 -12.63 9.72 24.52
C ASN A 221 -12.99 8.71 23.41
N ARG A 222 -13.09 9.23 22.19
CA ARG A 222 -13.22 8.39 20.99
C ARG A 222 -11.85 8.01 20.45
N LEU A 223 -11.78 6.82 19.87
CA LEU A 223 -10.62 6.26 19.19
C LEU A 223 -10.97 6.01 17.73
N GLU A 224 -9.96 5.67 16.94
CA GLU A 224 -10.04 5.58 15.48
C GLU A 224 -10.39 6.93 14.86
N ALA A 225 -9.94 8.01 15.49
CA ALA A 225 -10.14 9.38 15.07
C ALA A 225 -8.92 9.86 14.27
N SER A 226 -9.14 10.74 13.30
CA SER A 226 -8.07 11.32 12.50
C SER A 226 -8.35 12.79 12.15
N GLU A 227 -7.29 13.58 12.21
CA GLU A 227 -7.25 14.95 11.71
C GLU A 227 -6.10 15.05 10.71
N ASN A 228 -6.39 15.47 9.48
CA ASN A 228 -5.43 15.55 8.40
C ASN A 228 -5.52 16.89 7.68
N ALA A 229 -4.37 17.52 7.43
CA ALA A 229 -4.25 18.73 6.66
C ALA A 229 -3.14 18.56 5.61
N GLY A 230 -3.47 18.84 4.36
CA GLY A 230 -2.57 18.73 3.22
C GLY A 230 -2.58 19.99 2.36
N PHE A 231 -1.44 20.30 1.76
CA PHE A 231 -1.33 21.36 0.76
C PHE A 231 -0.27 21.01 -0.27
N ARG A 232 -0.49 21.40 -1.52
CA ARG A 232 0.44 21.20 -2.62
C ARG A 232 0.49 22.42 -3.55
N VAL A 233 1.69 22.77 -3.98
CA VAL A 233 1.94 23.76 -5.04
C VAL A 233 2.65 23.05 -6.18
N ALA A 234 2.20 23.29 -7.41
CA ALA A 234 2.90 22.88 -8.61
C ALA A 234 3.16 24.09 -9.50
N LEU A 235 4.37 24.19 -10.03
CA LEU A 235 4.75 25.15 -11.06
C LEU A 235 5.31 24.37 -12.25
N ARG A 236 4.71 24.58 -13.42
CA ARG A 236 5.16 24.07 -14.70
C ARG A 236 5.75 25.22 -15.52
N ALA A 237 6.92 24.98 -16.09
CA ALA A 237 7.56 25.85 -17.07
C ALA A 237 7.77 25.08 -18.38
N LYS A 238 7.27 25.62 -19.49
CA LYS A 238 7.35 25.08 -20.84
C LYS A 238 7.84 26.19 -21.81
N PRO A 239 9.12 26.60 -21.73
CA PRO A 239 9.66 27.70 -22.55
C PRO A 239 9.78 27.35 -24.03
N SER A 240 9.75 26.06 -24.39
CA SER A 240 9.74 25.59 -25.77
C SER A 240 8.94 24.28 -25.88
N ALA A 241 8.69 23.82 -27.12
CA ALA A 241 8.07 22.52 -27.34
C ALA A 241 8.97 21.33 -26.94
N SER A 242 10.30 21.54 -26.89
CA SER A 242 11.28 20.49 -26.59
C SER A 242 11.68 20.42 -25.12
N PHE A 243 11.26 21.37 -24.28
CA PHE A 243 11.63 21.40 -22.87
C PHE A 243 10.45 21.75 -21.98
N ASP A 244 10.18 20.89 -21.01
CA ASP A 244 9.26 21.15 -19.91
C ASP A 244 9.92 20.83 -18.57
N SER A 245 9.52 21.57 -17.55
CA SER A 245 10.02 21.42 -16.19
C SER A 245 8.87 21.66 -15.21
N THR A 246 8.63 20.69 -14.33
CA THR A 246 7.61 20.78 -13.30
C THR A 246 8.24 20.60 -11.92
N ALA A 247 7.99 21.56 -11.03
CA ALA A 247 8.34 21.47 -9.62
C ALA A 247 7.06 21.38 -8.79
N VAL A 248 7.01 20.41 -7.89
CA VAL A 248 5.89 20.16 -6.97
C VAL A 248 6.42 20.19 -5.55
N PHE A 249 5.83 21.04 -4.71
CA PHE A 249 6.01 21.03 -3.27
C PHE A 249 4.75 20.47 -2.61
N ASP A 250 4.90 19.53 -1.68
CA ASP A 250 3.81 19.04 -0.85
C ASP A 250 4.14 19.19 0.64
N TRP A 251 3.09 19.38 1.43
CA TRP A 251 3.13 19.40 2.88
C TRP A 251 1.93 18.62 3.41
N ASN A 252 2.16 17.81 4.43
CA ASN A 252 1.12 17.08 5.13
C ASN A 252 1.35 17.13 6.65
N LYS A 253 0.25 17.24 7.38
CA LYS A 253 0.21 17.01 8.83
C LYS A 253 -0.98 16.12 9.13
N GLU A 254 -0.71 15.05 9.85
CA GLU A 254 -1.71 14.12 10.31
C GLU A 254 -1.60 13.90 11.82
N THR A 255 -2.74 13.78 12.49
CA THR A 255 -2.85 13.27 13.85
C THR A 255 -3.93 12.21 13.86
N ALA A 256 -3.56 10.99 14.26
CA ALA A 256 -4.49 9.88 14.42
C ALA A 256 -4.51 9.46 15.90
N ILE A 257 -5.70 9.20 16.43
CA ILE A 257 -5.93 8.73 17.80
C ILE A 257 -6.50 7.32 17.72
N GLY A 258 -5.81 6.37 18.35
CA GLY A 258 -6.02 4.94 18.19
C GLY A 258 -4.69 4.20 18.01
N PRO A 259 -4.73 2.89 17.75
CA PRO A 259 -5.92 2.09 17.46
C PRO A 259 -6.77 1.82 18.70
N ALA A 260 -8.03 1.41 18.48
CA ALA A 260 -8.86 0.77 19.48
C ALA A 260 -8.59 -0.74 19.46
N ASN A 261 -7.63 -1.18 20.26
CA ASN A 261 -7.29 -2.59 20.37
C ASN A 261 -8.37 -3.37 21.15
N HIS A 262 -8.74 -4.53 20.60
CA HIS A 262 -9.57 -5.52 21.28
C HIS A 262 -8.70 -6.72 21.66
N SER A 263 -8.53 -6.94 22.97
CA SER A 263 -7.76 -8.10 23.47
C SER A 263 -8.55 -9.39 23.29
N ALA A 264 -7.98 -10.36 22.59
CA ALA A 264 -8.53 -11.70 22.50
C ALA A 264 -8.36 -12.46 23.83
N ASP A 265 -9.34 -13.27 24.20
CA ASP A 265 -9.25 -14.08 25.43
C ASP A 265 -8.09 -15.07 25.34
N ASN A 266 -7.14 -14.93 26.27
CA ASN A 266 -6.00 -15.83 26.43
C ASN A 266 -6.04 -16.60 27.77
N GLY A 267 -7.15 -16.55 28.50
CA GLY A 267 -7.33 -17.16 29.82
C GLY A 267 -6.55 -16.51 30.95
N SER A 268 -5.86 -15.39 30.70
CA SER A 268 -5.05 -14.72 31.72
C SER A 268 -5.92 -13.95 32.73
N ALA A 269 -5.44 -13.85 33.97
CA ALA A 269 -6.07 -13.00 34.98
C ALA A 269 -6.13 -11.52 34.55
N GLY A 270 -5.13 -11.06 33.78
CA GLY A 270 -5.12 -9.71 33.21
C GLY A 270 -6.29 -9.48 32.26
N TYR A 271 -6.55 -10.42 31.35
CA TYR A 271 -7.72 -10.36 30.46
C TYR A 271 -9.03 -10.35 31.26
N LEU A 272 -9.18 -11.24 32.24
CA LEU A 272 -10.39 -11.30 33.09
C LEU A 272 -10.62 -10.02 33.90
N GLY A 273 -9.56 -9.24 34.16
CA GLY A 273 -9.62 -7.93 34.80
C GLY A 273 -10.14 -6.81 33.90
N LEU A 274 -10.24 -7.01 32.58
CA LEU A 274 -10.82 -6.03 31.67
C LEU A 274 -12.33 -5.86 31.91
N PRO A 275 -12.86 -4.62 31.77
CA PRO A 275 -14.30 -4.37 31.80
C PRO A 275 -15.04 -5.28 30.82
N ILE A 276 -16.22 -5.75 31.22
CA ILE A 276 -16.99 -6.71 30.41
C ILE A 276 -17.29 -6.14 29.01
N GLU A 277 -17.57 -4.85 28.93
CA GLU A 277 -17.86 -4.15 27.68
C GLU A 277 -16.70 -4.24 26.70
N ALA A 278 -15.46 -4.01 27.15
CA ALA A 278 -14.25 -4.11 26.33
C ALA A 278 -13.91 -5.53 25.89
N ARG A 279 -14.39 -6.54 26.64
CA ARG A 279 -14.27 -7.96 26.29
C ARG A 279 -15.33 -8.45 25.30
N THR A 280 -16.48 -7.78 25.23
CA THR A 280 -17.62 -8.23 24.42
C THR A 280 -17.91 -7.39 23.18
N ASP A 281 -17.58 -6.09 23.19
CA ASP A 281 -17.78 -5.19 22.06
C ASP A 281 -16.43 -4.76 21.50
N VAL A 282 -16.16 -5.18 20.27
CA VAL A 282 -14.90 -4.88 19.56
C VAL A 282 -14.69 -3.38 19.26
N ARG A 283 -15.71 -2.55 19.48
CA ARG A 283 -15.62 -1.08 19.34
C ARG A 283 -15.39 -0.36 20.66
N ILE A 284 -15.33 -1.09 21.77
CA ILE A 284 -15.02 -0.57 23.09
C ILE A 284 -13.63 -1.06 23.48
N ALA A 285 -12.70 -0.12 23.65
CA ALA A 285 -11.36 -0.40 24.15
C ALA A 285 -11.24 0.06 25.61
N ALA A 286 -10.39 -0.61 26.37
CA ALA A 286 -10.03 -0.22 27.73
C ALA A 286 -8.51 -0.02 27.77
N VAL A 287 -8.06 1.18 27.41
CA VAL A 287 -6.63 1.54 27.33
C VAL A 287 -6.34 2.66 28.32
N PRO A 288 -5.29 2.58 29.16
CA PRO A 288 -5.03 3.57 30.22
C PRO A 288 -4.82 5.01 29.73
N PHE A 289 -4.49 5.20 28.47
CA PHE A 289 -4.39 6.47 27.78
C PHE A 289 -4.90 6.29 26.34
N ASP A 290 -5.12 7.39 25.61
CA ASP A 290 -5.47 7.29 24.19
C ASP A 290 -4.19 7.18 23.36
N PRO A 291 -3.96 6.04 22.67
CA PRO A 291 -2.82 5.89 21.78
C PRO A 291 -2.89 6.92 20.66
N TYR A 292 -1.74 7.36 20.15
CA TYR A 292 -1.72 8.34 19.08
C TYR A 292 -0.52 8.18 18.15
N SER A 293 -0.70 8.76 16.97
CA SER A 293 0.32 8.95 15.94
C SER A 293 0.23 10.37 15.41
N ARG A 294 1.38 11.03 15.25
CA ARG A 294 1.49 12.40 14.73
C ARG A 294 2.56 12.44 13.66
N THR A 295 2.16 12.71 12.43
CA THR A 295 3.04 12.81 11.27
C THR A 295 3.07 14.25 10.78
N LYS A 296 4.27 14.74 10.46
CA LYS A 296 4.47 15.97 9.69
C LYS A 296 5.50 15.69 8.62
N SER A 297 5.14 15.87 7.36
CA SER A 297 6.03 15.66 6.23
C SER A 297 5.95 16.81 5.24
N TYR A 298 7.04 17.02 4.51
CA TYR A 298 7.05 17.87 3.33
C TYR A 298 8.04 17.32 2.32
N GLY A 299 7.75 17.56 1.05
CA GLY A 299 8.55 17.07 -0.06
C GLY A 299 8.63 18.07 -1.20
N VAL A 300 9.69 17.95 -1.97
CA VAL A 300 9.84 18.58 -3.28
C VAL A 300 10.14 17.48 -4.30
N ALA A 301 9.40 17.49 -5.40
CA ALA A 301 9.70 16.72 -6.60
C ALA A 301 9.90 17.70 -7.77
N TRP A 302 11.06 17.63 -8.41
CA TRP A 302 11.36 18.42 -9.61
C TRP A 302 11.64 17.45 -10.75
N THR A 303 10.81 17.48 -11.79
CA THR A 303 11.05 16.75 -13.04
C THR A 303 11.32 17.73 -14.18
N SER A 304 12.38 17.49 -14.95
CA SER A 304 12.66 18.22 -16.19
C SER A 304 12.82 17.23 -17.34
N ASN A 305 12.19 17.51 -18.47
CA ASN A 305 12.28 16.72 -19.68
C ASN A 305 12.86 17.58 -20.81
N LEU A 306 13.81 17.03 -21.55
CA LEU A 306 14.41 17.64 -22.73
C LEU A 306 14.36 16.65 -23.90
N ASP A 307 13.58 16.98 -24.92
CA ASP A 307 13.59 16.30 -26.21
C ASP A 307 14.84 16.73 -27.00
N VAL A 308 15.68 15.74 -27.33
CA VAL A 308 16.92 15.91 -28.11
C VAL A 308 16.80 15.33 -29.54
N GLY A 309 15.58 15.09 -30.00
CA GLY A 309 15.25 14.59 -31.34
C GLY A 309 15.32 13.08 -31.49
N ILE A 310 16.30 12.43 -30.86
CA ILE A 310 16.45 10.95 -30.84
C ILE A 310 15.76 10.27 -29.64
N GLY A 311 15.23 11.08 -28.72
CA GLY A 311 14.67 10.64 -27.45
C GLY A 311 14.58 11.79 -26.46
N THR A 312 14.16 11.47 -25.24
CA THR A 312 13.98 12.43 -24.15
C THR A 312 14.96 12.14 -23.03
N ILE A 313 15.68 13.17 -22.58
CA ILE A 313 16.43 13.16 -21.33
C ILE A 313 15.50 13.65 -20.23
N THR A 314 15.27 12.81 -19.21
CA THR A 314 14.49 13.17 -18.02
C THR A 314 15.39 13.20 -16.80
N ALA A 315 15.37 14.31 -16.06
CA ALA A 315 15.95 14.43 -14.73
C ALA A 315 14.83 14.52 -13.69
N VAL A 316 14.94 13.73 -12.61
CA VAL A 316 14.02 13.78 -11.47
C VAL A 316 14.83 14.01 -10.20
N LEU A 317 14.58 15.10 -9.49
CA LEU A 317 15.16 15.43 -8.20
C LEU A 317 14.09 15.36 -7.13
N GLY A 318 14.44 14.75 -6.00
CA GLY A 318 13.55 14.57 -4.86
C GLY A 318 14.21 14.99 -3.56
N ALA A 319 13.48 15.67 -2.69
CA ALA A 319 13.86 15.90 -1.31
C ALA A 319 12.64 15.72 -0.41
N ARG A 320 12.79 14.98 0.69
CA ARG A 320 11.70 14.76 1.66
C ARG A 320 12.20 14.88 3.09
N HIS A 321 11.31 15.37 3.94
CA HIS A 321 11.50 15.44 5.38
C HIS A 321 10.29 14.84 6.08
N GLN A 322 10.52 14.14 7.19
CA GLN A 322 9.46 13.62 8.04
C GLN A 322 9.81 13.76 9.52
N ASN A 323 8.84 14.22 10.31
CA ASN A 323 8.79 14.00 11.75
C ASN A 323 7.61 13.09 12.05
N TYR A 324 7.83 12.12 12.92
CA TYR A 324 6.85 11.12 13.30
C TYR A 324 6.94 10.87 14.80
N GLU A 325 5.84 11.02 15.52
CA GLU A 325 5.76 10.73 16.94
C GLU A 325 4.60 9.79 17.22
N THR A 326 4.85 8.75 18.00
CA THR A 326 3.83 7.77 18.38
C THR A 326 3.91 7.46 19.86
N ARG A 327 2.77 7.10 20.42
CA ARG A 327 2.65 6.47 21.72
C ARG A 327 1.55 5.43 21.67
N GLY A 328 1.84 4.20 22.05
CA GLY A 328 0.88 3.10 22.03
C GLY A 328 1.00 2.21 23.25
N ASP A 329 -0.12 1.62 23.63
CA ASP A 329 -0.20 0.54 24.62
C ASP A 329 -0.10 -0.79 23.89
N PHE A 330 0.86 -1.63 24.27
CA PHE A 330 1.17 -2.84 23.52
C PHE A 330 0.59 -4.10 24.18
N ASP A 331 0.32 -4.11 25.48
CA ASP A 331 -0.21 -5.31 26.16
C ASP A 331 -1.74 -5.40 26.16
N GLY A 332 -2.45 -4.28 25.96
CA GLY A 332 -3.90 -4.21 25.93
C GLY A 332 -4.56 -4.52 27.28
N LEU A 333 -3.80 -4.43 28.36
CA LEU A 333 -4.24 -4.75 29.71
C LEU A 333 -4.27 -3.48 30.57
N ILE A 334 -5.16 -3.48 31.57
CA ILE A 334 -5.32 -2.35 32.50
C ILE A 334 -4.68 -2.61 33.86
N THR A 335 -4.03 -3.76 34.03
CA THR A 335 -3.34 -4.15 35.26
C THR A 335 -2.24 -5.15 34.94
N PRO A 336 -1.01 -4.95 35.44
CA PRO A 336 -0.53 -3.80 36.23
C PRO A 336 -0.45 -2.49 35.41
N VAL A 337 -0.47 -1.33 36.07
CA VAL A 337 -0.28 0.00 35.43
C VAL A 337 0.95 0.69 36.01
N PRO A 338 1.82 1.30 35.20
CA PRO A 338 1.80 1.27 33.73
C PRO A 338 2.16 -0.11 33.17
N GLY A 339 1.40 -0.52 32.14
CA GLY A 339 1.68 -1.65 31.25
C GLY A 339 2.57 -1.24 30.08
N PHE A 340 2.80 -2.14 29.13
CA PHE A 340 3.77 -2.05 28.03
C PHE A 340 3.55 -0.82 27.11
N ASP A 341 3.96 0.37 27.57
CA ASP A 341 3.84 1.66 26.86
C ASP A 341 5.10 1.91 26.03
N VAL A 342 4.90 2.18 24.74
CA VAL A 342 5.98 2.50 23.80
C VAL A 342 5.76 3.87 23.19
N THR A 343 6.69 4.78 23.47
CA THR A 343 6.79 6.08 22.80
C THR A 343 7.96 6.08 21.81
N ARG A 344 7.73 6.54 20.59
CA ARG A 344 8.77 6.73 19.57
C ARG A 344 8.74 8.13 19.02
N LYS A 345 9.91 8.74 18.87
CA LYS A 345 10.11 10.04 18.21
C LYS A 345 11.13 9.90 17.11
N PHE A 346 10.70 10.10 15.88
CA PHE A 346 11.48 9.93 14.67
C PHE A 346 11.60 11.24 13.90
N LYS A 347 12.78 11.43 13.31
CA LYS A 347 13.06 12.49 12.35
C LYS A 347 13.93 11.94 11.22
N GLY A 348 13.49 12.12 9.98
CA GLY A 348 14.17 11.59 8.80
C GLY A 348 14.26 12.61 7.66
N ASN A 349 15.31 12.51 6.87
CA ASN A 349 15.52 13.25 5.64
C ASN A 349 15.89 12.29 4.52
N SER A 350 15.44 12.57 3.30
CA SER A 350 15.76 11.81 2.11
C SER A 350 16.03 12.76 0.95
N LYS A 351 17.04 12.45 0.14
CA LYS A 351 17.33 13.14 -1.11
C LYS A 351 17.59 12.10 -2.19
N SER A 352 17.01 12.32 -3.38
CA SER A 352 17.17 11.42 -4.53
C SER A 352 17.41 12.19 -5.81
N ALA A 353 18.16 11.59 -6.73
CA ALA A 353 18.34 12.07 -8.08
C ALA A 353 18.26 10.89 -9.06
N GLU A 354 17.47 11.03 -10.11
CA GLU A 354 17.41 10.12 -11.25
C GLU A 354 17.72 10.91 -12.52
N LEU A 355 18.60 10.37 -13.35
CA LEU A 355 18.82 10.85 -14.72
C LEU A 355 18.60 9.67 -15.65
N ARG A 356 17.71 9.83 -16.62
CA ARG A 356 17.41 8.79 -17.61
C ARG A 356 17.31 9.35 -19.01
N PHE A 357 17.69 8.55 -19.99
CA PHE A 357 17.42 8.77 -21.40
C PHE A 357 16.43 7.72 -21.88
N VAL A 358 15.40 8.17 -22.60
CA VAL A 358 14.31 7.37 -23.14
C VAL A 358 14.32 7.56 -24.64
N SER A 359 14.66 6.53 -25.43
CA SER A 359 14.69 6.64 -26.88
C SER A 359 13.29 6.83 -27.47
N ASN A 360 13.20 7.36 -28.68
CA ASN A 360 11.96 7.31 -29.48
C ASN A 360 11.54 5.86 -29.76
N THR A 361 10.24 5.68 -30.04
CA THR A 361 9.64 4.39 -30.42
C THR A 361 9.57 4.23 -31.95
N GLY A 362 9.37 3.00 -32.43
CA GLY A 362 9.15 2.70 -33.86
C GLY A 362 10.38 2.21 -34.63
N GLY A 363 11.54 2.13 -33.99
CA GLY A 363 12.71 1.41 -34.52
C GLY A 363 12.72 -0.07 -34.15
N LEU A 364 13.70 -0.82 -34.64
CA LEU A 364 13.93 -2.23 -34.24
C LEU A 364 14.18 -2.37 -32.74
N VAL A 365 14.76 -1.34 -32.12
CA VAL A 365 15.04 -1.30 -30.68
C VAL A 365 14.64 0.06 -30.12
N ASP A 366 13.83 0.06 -29.07
CA ASP A 366 13.67 1.20 -28.17
C ASP A 366 14.24 0.86 -26.80
N TYR A 367 14.75 1.86 -26.08
CA TYR A 367 15.43 1.61 -24.82
C TYR A 367 15.31 2.77 -23.84
N VAL A 368 15.42 2.41 -22.57
CA VAL A 368 15.58 3.32 -21.43
C VAL A 368 16.91 2.97 -20.76
N ILE A 369 17.73 3.98 -20.51
CA ILE A 369 18.95 3.85 -19.71
C ILE A 369 18.97 4.95 -18.66
N GLY A 370 19.40 4.64 -17.45
CA GLY A 370 19.47 5.65 -16.41
C GLY A 370 20.37 5.31 -15.24
N ALA A 371 20.62 6.34 -14.44
CA ALA A 371 21.34 6.29 -13.19
C ALA A 371 20.46 6.84 -12.08
N TYR A 372 20.61 6.29 -10.88
CA TYR A 372 19.87 6.70 -9.69
C TYR A 372 20.82 6.84 -8.51
N ALA A 373 20.62 7.87 -7.69
CA ALA A 373 21.32 8.08 -6.43
C ALA A 373 20.32 8.51 -5.35
N GLN A 374 20.52 8.02 -4.14
CA GLN A 374 19.73 8.39 -2.97
C GLN A 374 20.58 8.40 -1.70
N GLY A 375 20.33 9.36 -0.84
CA GLY A 375 20.87 9.43 0.51
C GLY A 375 19.77 9.72 1.52
N ASP A 376 19.68 8.87 2.55
CA ASP A 376 18.71 9.03 3.63
C ASP A 376 19.42 9.07 4.98
N THR A 377 18.98 10.00 5.84
CA THR A 377 19.48 10.14 7.21
C THR A 377 18.31 10.17 8.17
N TRP A 378 18.40 9.46 9.29
CA TRP A 378 17.36 9.51 10.30
C TRP A 378 17.87 9.27 11.72
N ARG A 379 17.10 9.81 12.68
CA ARG A 379 17.26 9.58 14.12
C ARG A 379 15.94 9.15 14.72
N GLN A 380 15.99 8.22 15.65
CA GLN A 380 14.84 7.80 16.44
C GLN A 380 15.21 7.70 17.92
N ASN A 381 14.33 8.20 18.77
CA ASN A 381 14.38 7.94 20.21
C ASN A 381 13.19 7.07 20.59
N ASN A 382 13.46 5.97 21.26
CA ASN A 382 12.45 5.06 21.81
C ASN A 382 12.45 5.16 23.33
N THR A 383 11.27 5.20 23.92
CA THR A 383 11.07 4.96 25.35
C THR A 383 10.08 3.83 25.49
N VAL A 384 10.51 2.74 26.12
CA VAL A 384 9.67 1.57 26.37
C VAL A 384 9.56 1.38 27.87
N LEU A 385 8.33 1.46 28.39
CA LEU A 385 8.02 1.17 29.78
C LEU A 385 7.51 -0.27 29.85
N THR A 386 8.32 -1.18 30.38
CA THR A 386 7.99 -2.61 30.43
C THR A 386 7.15 -2.93 31.68
N THR A 387 7.44 -2.25 32.79
CA THR A 387 6.71 -2.36 34.07
C THR A 387 6.70 -1.00 34.76
N ALA A 388 5.97 -0.87 35.87
CA ALA A 388 5.99 0.32 36.73
C ALA A 388 7.40 0.77 37.17
N THR A 389 8.38 -0.14 37.19
CA THR A 389 9.72 0.13 37.70
C THR A 389 10.81 0.00 36.65
N THR A 390 10.52 -0.55 35.47
CA THR A 390 11.53 -0.92 34.47
C THR A 390 11.23 -0.28 33.13
N ARG A 391 12.20 0.45 32.60
CA ARG A 391 12.12 1.07 31.27
C ARG A 391 13.41 0.99 30.48
N THR A 392 13.29 1.07 29.16
CA THR A 392 14.40 1.20 28.23
C THR A 392 14.29 2.52 27.49
N GLU A 393 15.41 3.22 27.36
CA GLU A 393 15.57 4.40 26.52
C GLU A 393 16.60 4.10 25.43
N SER A 394 16.23 4.17 24.17
CA SER A 394 17.14 3.89 23.05
C SER A 394 17.23 5.09 22.12
N GLN A 395 18.45 5.46 21.75
CA GLN A 395 18.75 6.45 20.73
C GLN A 395 19.39 5.76 19.54
N LEU A 396 18.83 6.00 18.37
CA LEU A 396 19.13 5.29 17.13
C LEU A 396 19.43 6.32 16.06
N ASP A 397 20.52 6.14 15.31
CA ASP A 397 20.88 6.99 14.18
C ASP A 397 21.29 6.11 13.00
N GLN A 398 20.87 6.46 11.78
CA GLN A 398 21.30 5.80 10.56
C GLN A 398 21.52 6.78 9.43
N ASP A 399 22.65 6.59 8.73
CA ASP A 399 22.93 7.18 7.44
C ASP A 399 22.95 6.08 6.39
N SER A 400 22.33 6.32 5.24
CA SER A 400 22.28 5.35 4.15
C SER A 400 22.51 6.01 2.80
N SER A 401 23.19 5.29 1.92
CA SER A 401 23.41 5.69 0.54
C SER A 401 23.10 4.55 -0.42
N SER A 402 22.46 4.88 -1.54
CA SER A 402 22.06 3.92 -2.56
C SER A 402 22.38 4.48 -3.95
N TYR A 403 23.06 3.70 -4.76
CA TYR A 403 23.39 4.05 -6.14
C TYR A 403 22.95 2.93 -7.07
N ALA A 404 22.56 3.27 -8.29
CA ALA A 404 22.25 2.26 -9.29
C ALA A 404 22.45 2.73 -10.73
N LEU A 405 22.73 1.77 -11.60
CA LEU A 405 22.64 1.89 -13.04
C LEU A 405 21.59 0.90 -13.54
N PHE A 406 20.75 1.32 -14.48
CA PHE A 406 19.71 0.48 -15.05
C PHE A 406 19.55 0.71 -16.55
N ALA A 407 19.15 -0.34 -17.24
CA ALA A 407 18.75 -0.29 -18.64
C ALA A 407 17.60 -1.26 -18.91
N LEU A 408 16.75 -0.91 -19.87
CA LEU A 408 15.70 -1.74 -20.43
C LEU A 408 15.67 -1.51 -21.94
N ALA A 409 15.85 -2.57 -22.72
CA ALA A 409 15.75 -2.53 -24.17
C ALA A 409 14.58 -3.39 -24.64
N ASN A 410 13.69 -2.81 -25.43
CA ASN A 410 12.62 -3.49 -26.15
C ASN A 410 13.10 -3.71 -27.58
N ILE A 411 13.12 -4.97 -28.01
CA ILE A 411 13.53 -5.39 -29.35
C ILE A 411 12.28 -5.86 -30.07
N HIS A 412 12.04 -5.38 -31.28
CA HIS A 412 10.86 -5.68 -32.11
C HIS A 412 11.23 -6.49 -33.35
N PRO A 413 11.48 -7.82 -33.25
CA PRO A 413 11.79 -8.65 -34.42
C PRO A 413 10.71 -8.60 -35.51
N THR A 414 9.45 -8.37 -35.11
CA THR A 414 8.31 -8.13 -35.99
C THR A 414 7.40 -7.07 -35.35
N GLU A 415 6.43 -6.54 -36.10
CA GLU A 415 5.43 -5.60 -35.57
C GLU A 415 4.55 -6.21 -34.46
N GLN A 416 4.41 -7.54 -34.46
CA GLN A 416 3.57 -8.26 -33.51
C GLN A 416 4.34 -8.79 -32.30
N PHE A 417 5.67 -8.82 -32.34
CA PHE A 417 6.47 -9.49 -31.30
C PHE A 417 7.53 -8.56 -30.72
N THR A 418 7.53 -8.45 -29.39
CA THR A 418 8.52 -7.65 -28.64
C THR A 418 9.21 -8.52 -27.60
N ILE A 419 10.53 -8.41 -27.52
CA ILE A 419 11.36 -8.98 -26.45
C ILE A 419 11.93 -7.81 -25.64
N SER A 420 11.58 -7.71 -24.37
CA SER A 420 12.16 -6.73 -23.44
C SER A 420 13.25 -7.37 -22.59
N LEU A 421 14.45 -6.82 -22.61
CA LEU A 421 15.59 -7.24 -21.78
C LEU A 421 16.00 -6.08 -20.88
N GLY A 422 15.92 -6.30 -19.56
CA GLY A 422 16.24 -5.28 -18.57
C GLY A 422 17.19 -5.77 -17.49
N GLY A 423 17.97 -4.84 -16.96
CA GLY A 423 18.88 -5.10 -15.85
C GLY A 423 19.10 -3.85 -15.02
N ARG A 424 19.20 -4.03 -13.71
CA ARG A 424 19.65 -2.98 -12.79
C ARG A 424 20.69 -3.56 -11.85
N TYR A 425 21.77 -2.81 -11.65
CA TYR A 425 22.76 -3.09 -10.62
C TYR A 425 22.69 -2.00 -9.57
N SER A 426 22.48 -2.39 -8.31
CA SER A 426 22.33 -1.48 -7.18
C SER A 426 23.39 -1.74 -6.12
N TRP A 427 23.88 -0.68 -5.51
CA TRP A 427 24.79 -0.67 -4.36
C TRP A 427 24.13 0.07 -3.21
N ASP A 428 23.98 -0.58 -2.07
CA ASP A 428 23.38 -0.03 -0.86
C ASP A 428 24.38 -0.09 0.30
N LYS A 429 24.51 1.02 1.02
CA LYS A 429 25.33 1.12 2.23
C LYS A 429 24.52 1.74 3.36
N LYS A 430 24.67 1.20 4.57
CA LYS A 430 24.07 1.73 5.81
C LYS A 430 25.13 1.80 6.91
N ASP A 431 25.29 2.98 7.50
CA ASP A 431 26.01 3.21 8.74
C ASP A 431 24.96 3.42 9.84
N TYR A 432 25.00 2.62 10.91
CA TYR A 432 23.98 2.58 11.94
C TYR A 432 24.59 2.65 13.33
N SER A 433 23.94 3.36 14.26
CA SER A 433 24.33 3.38 15.67
C SER A 433 23.12 3.28 16.59
N ILE A 434 23.33 2.66 17.74
CA ILE A 434 22.34 2.48 18.79
C ILE A 434 22.99 2.71 20.15
N ASP A 435 22.35 3.51 21.02
CA ASP A 435 22.67 3.66 22.44
C ASP A 435 21.40 3.32 23.23
N THR A 436 21.39 2.16 23.89
CA THR A 436 20.28 1.65 24.66
C THR A 436 20.63 1.66 26.15
N LYS A 437 19.83 2.38 26.93
CA LYS A 437 19.91 2.49 28.39
C LYS A 437 18.75 1.76 29.04
N VAL A 438 19.07 0.91 30.01
CA VAL A 438 18.10 0.16 30.79
C VAL A 438 18.04 0.73 32.19
N TYR A 439 16.85 1.07 32.66
CA TYR A 439 16.60 1.55 34.00
C TYR A 439 15.71 0.56 34.75
N ALA A 440 16.07 0.26 36.00
CA ALA A 440 15.29 -0.56 36.92
C ALA A 440 15.17 0.17 38.27
N ASN A 441 13.96 0.31 38.80
CA ASN A 441 13.65 1.09 40.01
C ASN A 441 14.20 2.53 39.95
N GLY A 442 14.19 3.13 38.76
CA GLY A 442 14.74 4.47 38.52
C GLY A 442 16.27 4.56 38.48
N VAL A 443 16.99 3.44 38.65
CA VAL A 443 18.46 3.37 38.62
C VAL A 443 18.92 2.81 37.28
N LEU A 444 19.96 3.42 36.69
CA LEU A 444 20.59 2.92 35.47
C LEU A 444 21.27 1.57 35.73
N ASN A 445 20.87 0.54 34.99
CA ASN A 445 21.52 -0.76 35.00
C ASN A 445 22.57 -0.80 33.87
N THR A 446 23.82 -0.50 34.22
CA THR A 446 24.95 -0.46 33.28
C THR A 446 25.28 -1.81 32.67
N GLY A 447 25.06 -2.92 33.40
CA GLY A 447 25.31 -4.28 32.88
C GLY A 447 24.29 -4.75 31.84
N SER A 448 23.18 -4.03 31.71
CA SER A 448 22.12 -4.30 30.73
C SER A 448 21.94 -3.17 29.72
N SER A 449 22.76 -2.11 29.82
CA SER A 449 22.81 -1.01 28.86
C SER A 449 23.99 -1.22 27.91
N PHE A 450 23.85 -0.81 26.66
CA PHE A 450 24.94 -0.92 25.69
C PHE A 450 24.83 0.18 24.62
N ALA A 451 25.97 0.49 24.00
CA ALA A 451 26.03 1.32 22.80
C ALA A 451 26.87 0.61 21.73
N GLY A 452 26.50 0.76 20.48
CA GLY A 452 27.15 0.11 19.35
C GLY A 452 27.03 0.90 18.07
N SER A 453 27.94 0.63 17.13
CA SER A 453 27.87 1.13 15.76
C SER A 453 28.21 0.01 14.80
N LEU A 454 27.44 -0.09 13.72
CA LEU A 454 27.47 -1.17 12.75
C LEU A 454 27.47 -0.58 11.34
N LYS A 455 28.03 -1.34 10.39
CA LYS A 455 28.06 -0.99 8.98
C LYS A 455 27.62 -2.18 8.14
N GLY A 456 26.86 -1.91 7.09
CA GLY A 456 26.37 -2.92 6.17
C GLY A 456 26.46 -2.42 4.74
N ASP A 457 26.99 -3.27 3.87
CA ASP A 457 27.17 -2.99 2.45
C ASP A 457 26.58 -4.17 1.65
N TRP A 458 25.68 -3.88 0.72
CA TRP A 458 25.02 -4.88 -0.11
C TRP A 458 25.01 -4.45 -1.57
N SER A 459 25.13 -5.41 -2.48
CA SER A 459 24.97 -5.18 -3.91
C SER A 459 24.10 -6.24 -4.54
N LYS A 460 23.28 -5.84 -5.51
CA LYS A 460 22.32 -6.73 -6.17
C LYS A 460 22.15 -6.39 -7.65
N PHE A 461 22.16 -7.45 -8.47
CA PHE A 461 21.72 -7.40 -9.86
C PHE A 461 20.31 -7.96 -9.99
N THR A 462 19.39 -7.17 -10.55
CA THR A 462 17.99 -7.57 -10.79
C THR A 462 17.71 -7.58 -12.29
N PRO A 463 17.70 -8.76 -12.94
CA PRO A 463 17.30 -8.91 -14.34
C PRO A 463 15.77 -8.93 -14.52
N ARG A 464 15.34 -8.55 -15.72
CA ARG A 464 13.97 -8.73 -16.22
C ARG A 464 14.01 -9.18 -17.68
N VAL A 465 13.15 -10.13 -18.02
CA VAL A 465 12.91 -10.56 -19.40
C VAL A 465 11.40 -10.60 -19.61
N THR A 466 10.91 -9.91 -20.64
CA THR A 466 9.49 -9.93 -21.03
C THR A 466 9.37 -10.34 -22.48
N LEU A 467 8.47 -11.27 -22.77
CA LEU A 467 8.04 -11.63 -24.12
C LEU A 467 6.62 -11.11 -24.31
N GLN A 468 6.38 -10.42 -25.42
CA GLN A 468 5.08 -9.86 -25.76
C GLN A 468 4.72 -10.27 -27.18
N TYR A 469 3.51 -10.76 -27.37
CA TYR A 469 2.95 -11.08 -28.68
C TYR A 469 1.58 -10.43 -28.84
N LYS A 470 1.41 -9.56 -29.84
CA LYS A 470 0.18 -8.87 -30.20
C LYS A 470 -0.41 -9.51 -31.46
N PRO A 471 -1.29 -10.53 -31.34
CA PRO A 471 -1.99 -11.08 -32.50
C PRO A 471 -2.92 -10.08 -33.20
N SER A 472 -3.35 -9.02 -32.51
CA SER A 472 -4.09 -7.88 -33.05
C SER A 472 -3.92 -6.66 -32.14
N ASP A 473 -4.39 -5.48 -32.56
CA ASP A 473 -4.33 -4.26 -31.73
C ASP A 473 -5.16 -4.34 -30.45
N ASN A 474 -6.14 -5.26 -30.40
CA ASN A 474 -7.04 -5.45 -29.27
C ASN A 474 -6.71 -6.68 -28.42
N ALA A 475 -5.59 -7.35 -28.67
CA ALA A 475 -5.22 -8.55 -27.93
C ALA A 475 -3.70 -8.66 -27.77
N MET A 476 -3.24 -8.94 -26.56
CA MET A 476 -1.85 -9.13 -26.22
C MET A 476 -1.68 -10.35 -25.32
N LEU A 477 -0.74 -11.20 -25.68
CA LEU A 477 -0.19 -12.25 -24.83
C LEU A 477 1.17 -11.79 -24.31
N PHE A 478 1.46 -12.09 -23.05
CA PHE A 478 2.77 -11.78 -22.49
C PHE A 478 3.25 -12.86 -21.52
N ALA A 479 4.57 -12.94 -21.38
CA ALA A 479 5.25 -13.71 -20.35
C ALA A 479 6.40 -12.86 -19.79
N ASN A 480 6.58 -12.89 -18.47
CA ASN A 480 7.56 -12.08 -17.77
C ASN A 480 8.31 -12.90 -16.74
N TYR A 481 9.62 -12.72 -16.70
CA TYR A 481 10.52 -13.21 -15.67
C TYR A 481 11.22 -12.02 -15.03
N ALA A 482 11.20 -11.92 -13.70
CA ALA A 482 11.84 -10.83 -12.99
C ALA A 482 12.43 -11.28 -11.66
N LYS A 483 13.51 -10.62 -11.24
CA LYS A 483 14.01 -10.69 -9.87
C LYS A 483 13.86 -9.34 -9.18
N GLY A 484 13.59 -9.38 -7.88
CA GLY A 484 13.58 -8.22 -7.00
C GLY A 484 14.29 -8.54 -5.69
N TYR A 485 14.57 -7.50 -4.91
CA TYR A 485 15.13 -7.65 -3.58
C TYR A 485 14.66 -6.53 -2.65
N LYS A 486 14.73 -6.81 -1.35
CA LYS A 486 14.69 -5.81 -0.28
C LYS A 486 16.06 -5.76 0.37
N ALA A 487 16.57 -4.56 0.62
CA ALA A 487 17.91 -4.40 1.19
C ALA A 487 18.01 -5.01 2.61
N GLY A 488 19.23 -5.36 3.02
CA GLY A 488 19.53 -5.73 4.40
C GLY A 488 19.43 -4.52 5.35
N GLY A 489 19.59 -4.76 6.65
CA GLY A 489 19.45 -3.70 7.64
C GLY A 489 19.83 -4.12 9.06
N PHE A 490 19.45 -3.28 10.01
CA PHE A 490 19.74 -3.43 11.43
C PHE A 490 18.46 -3.32 12.24
N ASN A 491 18.41 -3.95 13.40
CA ASN A 491 17.28 -3.94 14.32
C ASN A 491 17.29 -2.70 15.22
N SER A 492 16.14 -2.06 15.35
CA SER A 492 15.90 -0.86 16.18
C SER A 492 15.32 -1.17 17.57
N ARG A 493 14.96 -2.43 17.82
CA ARG A 493 14.33 -2.89 19.07
C ARG A 493 15.31 -3.61 20.01
N GLY A 494 16.54 -3.85 19.56
CA GLY A 494 17.55 -4.61 20.30
C GLY A 494 17.98 -3.90 21.59
N THR A 495 17.79 -4.54 22.75
CA THR A 495 18.38 -4.09 24.02
C THR A 495 19.59 -4.92 24.45
N ARG A 496 20.01 -5.86 23.61
CA ARG A 496 21.29 -6.58 23.69
C ARG A 496 22.08 -6.45 22.39
N PRO A 497 23.42 -6.41 22.41
CA PRO A 497 24.25 -6.28 21.20
C PRO A 497 23.94 -7.34 20.11
N GLU A 498 23.72 -8.59 20.49
CA GLU A 498 23.43 -9.69 19.58
C GLU A 498 22.09 -9.54 18.83
N ASN A 499 21.16 -8.76 19.36
CA ASN A 499 19.83 -8.54 18.78
C ASN A 499 19.81 -7.41 17.74
N VAL A 500 20.93 -6.72 17.50
CA VAL A 500 20.99 -5.52 16.63
C VAL A 500 21.18 -5.87 15.15
N GLY A 501 21.70 -7.05 14.80
CA GLY A 501 21.97 -7.44 13.40
C GLY A 501 23.44 -7.25 12.99
N PRO A 502 23.77 -7.22 11.67
CA PRO A 502 22.88 -7.04 10.52
C PRO A 502 22.02 -8.26 10.18
N TYR A 503 20.94 -8.02 9.44
CA TYR A 503 20.23 -9.03 8.63
C TYR A 503 20.44 -8.75 7.14
N ASP A 504 20.41 -9.81 6.34
CA ASP A 504 20.73 -9.84 4.92
C ASP A 504 19.55 -9.48 4.00
N PRO A 505 19.80 -9.22 2.71
CA PRO A 505 18.75 -8.90 1.74
C PRO A 505 17.81 -10.08 1.46
N GLU A 506 16.50 -9.83 1.49
CA GLU A 506 15.46 -10.77 1.06
C GLU A 506 15.30 -10.72 -0.46
N ASN A 507 15.05 -11.86 -1.11
CA ASN A 507 15.04 -11.99 -2.57
C ASN A 507 13.76 -12.66 -3.09
N VAL A 508 13.30 -12.25 -4.27
CA VAL A 508 12.20 -12.88 -5.01
C VAL A 508 12.61 -13.20 -6.45
N THR A 509 12.18 -14.36 -6.92
CA THR A 509 12.16 -14.71 -8.35
C THR A 509 10.72 -14.92 -8.78
N SER A 510 10.28 -14.21 -9.80
CA SER A 510 8.89 -14.19 -10.26
C SER A 510 8.78 -14.60 -11.71
N TYR A 511 7.76 -15.41 -12.00
CA TYR A 511 7.31 -15.80 -13.33
C TYR A 511 5.84 -15.40 -13.47
N GLU A 512 5.50 -14.77 -14.58
CA GLU A 512 4.15 -14.30 -14.88
C GLU A 512 3.84 -14.56 -16.34
N ALA A 513 2.61 -14.94 -16.65
CA ALA A 513 2.12 -15.00 -18.02
C ALA A 513 0.64 -14.62 -18.04
N GLY A 514 0.22 -13.94 -19.10
CA GLY A 514 -1.15 -13.48 -19.18
C GLY A 514 -1.59 -13.05 -20.56
N ILE A 515 -2.86 -12.72 -20.62
CA ILE A 515 -3.54 -12.18 -21.79
C ILE A 515 -4.28 -10.91 -21.39
N LYS A 516 -4.25 -9.90 -22.26
CA LYS A 516 -5.06 -8.69 -22.16
C LYS A 516 -5.82 -8.51 -23.47
N THR A 517 -7.14 -8.41 -23.41
CA THR A 517 -7.97 -8.26 -24.60
C THR A 517 -9.11 -7.26 -24.43
N ASP A 518 -9.41 -6.54 -25.51
CA ASP A 518 -10.64 -5.79 -25.71
C ASP A 518 -11.45 -6.46 -26.84
N LEU A 519 -12.56 -7.09 -26.49
CA LEU A 519 -13.42 -7.85 -27.42
C LEU A 519 -14.67 -7.05 -27.81
N ALA A 520 -15.28 -7.44 -28.93
CA ALA A 520 -16.55 -6.88 -29.42
C ALA A 520 -16.56 -5.34 -29.48
N GLY A 521 -15.52 -4.75 -30.08
CA GLY A 521 -15.40 -3.28 -30.17
C GLY A 521 -15.26 -2.59 -28.82
N ARG A 522 -14.47 -3.16 -27.88
CA ARG A 522 -14.26 -2.68 -26.50
C ARG A 522 -15.48 -2.77 -25.58
N THR A 523 -16.51 -3.50 -25.99
CA THR A 523 -17.67 -3.84 -25.14
C THR A 523 -17.25 -4.70 -23.96
N ILE A 524 -16.29 -5.61 -24.16
CA ILE A 524 -15.78 -6.51 -23.13
C ILE A 524 -14.27 -6.32 -23.03
N ARG A 525 -13.79 -5.90 -21.86
CA ARG A 525 -12.37 -5.99 -21.51
C ARG A 525 -12.17 -7.23 -20.66
N PHE A 526 -11.19 -8.04 -21.03
CA PHE A 526 -10.86 -9.28 -20.35
C PHE A 526 -9.34 -9.39 -20.18
N ASN A 527 -8.88 -9.43 -18.93
CA ASN A 527 -7.49 -9.68 -18.60
C ASN A 527 -7.41 -10.92 -17.72
N LEU A 528 -6.50 -11.83 -18.04
CA LEU A 528 -6.22 -13.02 -17.23
C LEU A 528 -4.70 -13.17 -17.08
N THR A 529 -4.23 -13.28 -15.85
CA THR A 529 -2.83 -13.49 -15.52
C THR A 529 -2.68 -14.68 -14.60
N GLY A 530 -1.69 -15.55 -14.86
CA GLY A 530 -1.14 -16.50 -13.91
C GLY A 530 0.26 -16.08 -13.45
N PHE A 531 0.58 -16.33 -12.19
CA PHE A 531 1.90 -15.99 -11.63
C PHE A 531 2.41 -17.05 -10.65
N TYR A 532 3.74 -17.09 -10.49
CA TYR A 532 4.45 -17.94 -9.55
C TYR A 532 5.68 -17.20 -9.01
N ASN A 533 5.75 -16.99 -7.69
CA ASN A 533 6.84 -16.30 -7.02
C ASN A 533 7.52 -17.23 -6.01
N LYS A 534 8.85 -17.20 -6.01
CA LYS A 534 9.72 -17.88 -5.05
C LYS A 534 10.47 -16.85 -4.21
N PHE A 535 10.26 -16.88 -2.91
CA PHE A 535 10.93 -16.02 -1.95
C PHE A 535 11.99 -16.79 -1.17
N LYS A 536 13.16 -16.17 -1.00
CA LYS A 536 14.28 -16.71 -0.22
C LYS A 536 14.82 -15.65 0.72
N ASP A 537 15.34 -16.12 1.85
CA ASP A 537 15.94 -15.30 2.89
C ASP A 537 14.95 -14.24 3.40
N LEU A 538 13.69 -14.64 3.61
CA LEU A 538 12.62 -13.76 4.09
C LEU A 538 13.02 -13.11 5.41
N GLN A 539 12.97 -11.79 5.44
CA GLN A 539 13.14 -11.01 6.66
C GLN A 539 11.83 -11.12 7.46
N GLY A 540 11.89 -11.87 8.56
CA GLY A 540 10.78 -12.11 9.47
C GLY A 540 11.11 -11.60 10.88
N GLY A 541 10.12 -11.03 11.55
CA GLY A 541 10.25 -10.71 12.97
C GLY A 541 10.09 -11.98 13.80
N VAL A 542 11.09 -12.27 14.62
CA VAL A 542 11.13 -13.39 15.55
C VAL A 542 11.31 -12.85 16.95
N THR A 543 10.88 -13.61 17.93
CA THR A 543 11.03 -13.21 19.32
C THR A 543 12.37 -13.72 19.85
N ARG A 544 13.14 -12.83 20.48
CA ARG A 544 14.40 -13.14 21.16
C ARG A 544 14.40 -12.61 22.58
N PRO A 545 15.20 -13.19 23.48
CA PRO A 545 15.46 -12.61 24.79
C PRO A 545 16.11 -11.23 24.68
N GLY A 546 15.47 -10.23 25.28
CA GLY A 546 16.04 -8.90 25.50
C GLY A 546 16.63 -8.72 26.89
N ALA A 547 17.11 -7.52 27.20
CA ALA A 547 17.67 -7.21 28.51
C ALA A 547 16.61 -7.32 29.62
N VAL A 548 15.42 -6.76 29.42
CA VAL A 548 14.36 -6.68 30.44
C VAL A 548 13.01 -7.29 30.04
N ARG A 549 12.85 -7.64 28.75
CA ARG A 549 11.66 -8.29 28.19
C ARG A 549 12.04 -9.03 26.92
N ALA A 550 11.10 -9.78 26.36
CA ALA A 550 11.22 -10.32 25.02
C ALA A 550 11.25 -9.18 23.97
N GLU A 551 12.02 -9.39 22.91
CA GLU A 551 12.19 -8.44 21.82
C GLU A 551 11.79 -9.08 20.50
N SER A 552 11.04 -8.33 19.69
CA SER A 552 10.86 -8.68 18.29
C SER A 552 12.06 -8.16 17.50
N VAL A 553 12.82 -9.06 16.90
CA VAL A 553 13.97 -8.75 16.06
C VAL A 553 13.77 -9.32 14.66
N THR A 554 14.21 -8.59 13.64
CA THR A 554 14.17 -9.03 12.25
C THR A 554 15.41 -9.85 11.93
N VAL A 555 15.19 -11.02 11.32
CA VAL A 555 16.23 -11.94 10.84
C VAL A 555 15.79 -12.60 9.53
N ASN A 556 16.73 -13.14 8.74
CA ASN A 556 16.41 -13.96 7.57
C ASN A 556 16.08 -15.38 8.02
N VAL A 557 14.80 -15.71 8.13
CA VAL A 557 14.34 -16.91 8.85
C VAL A 557 13.51 -17.86 8.02
N ALA A 558 13.03 -17.41 6.87
CA ALA A 558 12.06 -18.20 6.12
C ALA A 558 12.25 -18.17 4.61
N SER A 559 11.63 -19.14 3.95
CA SER A 559 11.36 -19.13 2.51
C SER A 559 9.86 -19.35 2.29
N ALA A 560 9.34 -18.84 1.19
CA ALA A 560 7.93 -19.00 0.85
C ALA A 560 7.71 -19.05 -0.65
N GLU A 561 6.57 -19.62 -1.04
CA GLU A 561 6.10 -19.62 -2.41
C GLU A 561 4.69 -19.06 -2.48
N THR A 562 4.41 -18.29 -3.55
CA THR A 562 3.08 -17.77 -3.82
C THR A 562 2.73 -17.98 -5.28
N TRP A 563 1.54 -18.46 -5.58
CA TRP A 563 1.10 -18.65 -6.96
C TRP A 563 -0.40 -18.50 -7.07
N GLY A 564 -0.88 -18.13 -8.25
CA GLY A 564 -2.28 -17.78 -8.39
C GLY A 564 -2.69 -17.37 -9.79
N ILE A 565 -3.97 -17.05 -9.89
CA ILE A 565 -4.59 -16.48 -11.08
C ILE A 565 -5.33 -15.20 -10.72
N GLU A 566 -5.29 -14.22 -11.62
CA GLU A 566 -5.98 -12.94 -11.52
C GLU A 566 -6.79 -12.74 -12.79
N LEU A 567 -8.10 -12.59 -12.62
CA LEU A 567 -9.06 -12.32 -13.68
C LEU A 567 -9.66 -10.94 -13.43
N GLU A 568 -9.57 -10.06 -14.42
CA GLU A 568 -10.16 -8.71 -14.36
C GLU A 568 -11.03 -8.52 -15.61
N THR A 569 -12.31 -8.21 -15.40
CA THR A 569 -13.27 -8.06 -16.50
C THR A 569 -14.11 -6.81 -16.35
N LEU A 570 -14.37 -6.15 -17.47
CA LEU A 570 -15.26 -4.99 -17.56
C LEU A 570 -16.17 -5.17 -18.76
N PHE A 571 -17.48 -5.13 -18.51
CA PHE A 571 -18.54 -5.24 -19.50
C PHE A 571 -19.26 -3.90 -19.63
N ARG A 572 -19.17 -3.27 -20.79
CA ARG A 572 -19.94 -2.07 -21.16
C ARG A 572 -21.23 -2.51 -21.84
N LEU A 573 -22.23 -2.91 -21.06
CA LEU A 573 -23.48 -3.46 -21.62
C LEU A 573 -24.30 -2.40 -22.38
N SER A 574 -24.11 -1.11 -22.06
CA SER A 574 -24.62 0.03 -22.83
C SER A 574 -23.78 1.28 -22.54
N SER A 575 -24.05 2.40 -23.22
CA SER A 575 -23.45 3.70 -22.89
C SER A 575 -23.77 4.21 -21.47
N ARG A 576 -24.73 3.58 -20.79
CA ARG A 576 -25.21 3.96 -19.47
C ARG A 576 -24.91 2.93 -18.38
N PHE A 577 -24.47 1.73 -18.74
CA PHE A 577 -24.35 0.62 -17.79
C PHE A 577 -23.03 -0.11 -17.96
N THR A 578 -22.22 -0.08 -16.91
CA THR A 578 -20.94 -0.81 -16.82
C THR A 578 -20.99 -1.79 -15.66
N LEU A 579 -20.55 -3.02 -15.92
CA LEU A 579 -20.34 -4.05 -14.91
C LEU A 579 -18.85 -4.39 -14.88
N THR A 580 -18.23 -4.27 -13.72
CA THR A 580 -16.87 -4.74 -13.46
C THR A 580 -16.94 -5.98 -12.59
N ALA A 581 -16.19 -7.02 -12.95
CA ALA A 581 -16.08 -8.23 -12.14
C ALA A 581 -14.62 -8.69 -12.12
N ASN A 582 -14.06 -8.81 -10.92
CA ASN A 582 -12.68 -9.22 -10.71
C ASN A 582 -12.64 -10.45 -9.79
N PHE A 583 -11.69 -11.33 -10.03
CA PHE A 583 -11.52 -12.57 -9.29
C PHE A 583 -10.04 -12.89 -9.14
N GLY A 584 -9.65 -13.35 -7.95
CA GLY A 584 -8.30 -13.79 -7.65
C GLY A 584 -8.32 -15.13 -6.91
N TYR A 585 -7.41 -16.02 -7.31
CA TYR A 585 -7.02 -17.17 -6.51
C TYR A 585 -5.54 -17.03 -6.15
N LEU A 586 -5.21 -17.30 -4.90
CA LEU A 586 -3.86 -17.16 -4.35
C LEU A 586 -3.56 -18.31 -3.39
N ASN A 587 -2.58 -19.13 -3.73
CA ASN A 587 -1.96 -20.05 -2.79
C ASN A 587 -0.66 -19.44 -2.28
N SER A 588 -0.50 -19.35 -0.97
CA SER A 588 0.57 -18.59 -0.34
C SER A 588 1.03 -19.30 0.93
N ARG A 589 2.23 -19.91 0.92
CA ARG A 589 2.69 -20.80 2.00
C ARG A 589 4.18 -20.61 2.28
N TYR A 590 4.56 -20.68 3.55
CA TYR A 590 5.96 -20.85 3.93
C TYR A 590 6.46 -22.24 3.52
N THR A 591 7.60 -22.30 2.84
CA THR A 591 8.26 -23.56 2.46
C THR A 591 9.26 -24.03 3.50
N GLN A 592 9.83 -23.09 4.27
CA GLN A 592 10.66 -23.35 5.44
C GLN A 592 10.48 -22.19 6.40
N PHE A 593 10.10 -22.46 7.65
CA PHE A 593 10.05 -21.42 8.69
C PHE A 593 10.14 -22.06 10.08
N CYS A 594 11.34 -22.14 10.64
CA CYS A 594 11.56 -22.68 11.98
C CYS A 594 12.12 -21.59 12.90
N ASP A 595 11.30 -21.05 13.80
CA ASP A 595 11.74 -20.09 14.82
C ASP A 595 10.69 -19.90 15.93
N ASP A 596 11.08 -19.21 17.00
CA ASP A 596 10.12 -18.69 17.99
C ASP A 596 9.55 -17.35 17.52
N VAL A 597 8.29 -17.39 17.12
CA VAL A 597 7.54 -16.26 16.57
C VAL A 597 6.49 -15.71 17.54
N ASP A 598 6.05 -16.53 18.49
CA ASP A 598 5.01 -16.18 19.46
C ASP A 598 5.60 -15.77 20.82
N GLY A 599 6.90 -15.98 21.04
CA GLY A 599 7.58 -15.65 22.28
C GLY A 599 7.11 -16.51 23.44
N VAL A 600 6.86 -17.80 23.19
CA VAL A 600 6.45 -18.75 24.22
C VAL A 600 7.67 -19.11 25.05
N PHE A 601 7.77 -18.50 26.23
CA PHE A 601 8.82 -18.80 27.19
C PHE A 601 8.34 -19.77 28.25
N SER A 602 9.09 -20.86 28.46
CA SER A 602 8.84 -21.75 29.60
C SER A 602 9.74 -21.38 30.78
N ALA A 603 9.13 -21.12 31.94
CA ALA A 603 9.82 -20.95 33.21
C ALA A 603 10.04 -22.30 33.94
N SER A 604 9.58 -23.42 33.39
CA SER A 604 9.82 -24.73 33.99
C SER A 604 11.26 -25.16 33.76
N ASN A 605 11.97 -25.60 34.80
CA ASN A 605 13.34 -26.15 34.73
C ASN A 605 13.50 -27.38 33.80
N ALA A 606 12.42 -27.87 33.19
CA ALA A 606 12.48 -28.85 32.10
C ALA A 606 12.40 -28.10 30.76
N ALA A 607 13.52 -28.04 30.04
CA ALA A 607 13.55 -27.56 28.67
C ALA A 607 12.64 -28.47 27.81
N VAL A 608 11.49 -27.95 27.35
CA VAL A 608 10.67 -28.64 26.36
C VAL A 608 11.32 -28.42 25.00
N ALA A 609 11.74 -29.48 24.31
CA ALA A 609 12.26 -29.35 22.96
C ALA A 609 11.20 -28.71 22.04
N GLY A 610 11.62 -27.73 21.23
CA GLY A 610 10.77 -27.21 20.17
C GLY A 610 10.62 -28.22 19.04
N GLN A 611 9.69 -27.97 18.12
CA GLN A 611 9.42 -28.89 17.01
C GLN A 611 10.58 -29.02 16.03
N CYS A 612 11.45 -28.01 15.96
CA CYS A 612 12.52 -27.93 14.99
C CYS A 612 13.88 -27.52 15.58
N GLY A 613 14.04 -27.62 16.91
CA GLY A 613 15.30 -27.36 17.59
C GLY A 613 15.22 -27.48 19.12
N PRO A 614 16.37 -27.57 19.81
CA PRO A 614 16.39 -27.57 21.27
C PRO A 614 15.92 -26.21 21.81
N ALA A 615 15.25 -26.23 22.96
CA ALA A 615 14.97 -25.01 23.69
C ALA A 615 16.26 -24.33 24.16
N VAL A 616 16.34 -23.00 24.04
CA VAL A 616 17.53 -22.22 24.42
C VAL A 616 17.29 -21.54 25.77
N PRO A 617 18.09 -21.83 26.81
CA PRO A 617 17.94 -21.18 28.12
C PRO A 617 18.44 -19.73 28.10
N PHE A 618 17.76 -18.86 28.82
CA PHE A 618 18.16 -17.48 29.05
C PHE A 618 17.60 -16.92 30.36
N THR A 619 18.06 -15.73 30.76
CA THR A 619 17.58 -15.02 31.95
C THR A 619 17.42 -13.53 31.64
N PHE A 620 16.31 -12.93 32.09
CA PHE A 620 16.11 -11.48 32.02
C PHE A 620 16.86 -10.77 33.15
N ALA A 621 17.35 -9.56 32.89
CA ALA A 621 18.01 -8.75 33.92
C ALA A 621 17.03 -8.45 35.06
N GLY A 622 17.43 -8.75 36.29
CA GLY A 622 16.58 -8.60 37.47
C GLY A 622 15.61 -9.77 37.71
N SER A 623 15.67 -10.85 36.92
CA SER A 623 14.94 -12.10 37.16
C SER A 623 15.86 -13.17 37.76
N THR A 624 15.33 -13.97 38.69
CA THR A 624 15.99 -15.17 39.24
C THR A 624 15.55 -16.46 38.55
N THR A 625 14.59 -16.39 37.63
CA THR A 625 14.00 -17.55 36.94
C THR A 625 14.63 -17.73 35.56
N VAL A 626 15.15 -18.93 35.28
CA VAL A 626 15.62 -19.31 33.94
C VAL A 626 14.41 -19.58 33.05
N SER A 627 14.39 -18.97 31.86
CA SER A 627 13.35 -19.14 30.86
C SER A 627 13.92 -19.83 29.61
N TYR A 628 13.07 -20.54 28.87
CA TYR A 628 13.45 -21.25 27.65
C TYR A 628 12.71 -20.70 26.44
N GLN A 629 13.44 -20.35 25.38
CA GLN A 629 12.88 -20.05 24.06
C GLN A 629 12.54 -21.36 23.34
N ILE A 630 11.31 -21.50 22.82
CA ILE A 630 10.83 -22.74 22.20
C ILE A 630 10.60 -22.51 20.70
N PRO A 631 11.49 -23.02 19.81
CA PRO A 631 11.31 -22.84 18.37
C PRO A 631 10.13 -23.67 17.85
N THR A 632 9.31 -23.05 16.99
CA THR A 632 8.12 -23.65 16.38
C THR A 632 8.32 -23.80 14.88
N ASP A 633 7.88 -24.93 14.31
CA ASP A 633 7.90 -25.13 12.86
C ASP A 633 6.60 -24.59 12.26
N ASN A 634 6.72 -23.49 11.53
CA ASN A 634 5.64 -22.82 10.81
C ASN A 634 5.68 -23.12 9.29
N THR A 635 6.40 -24.17 8.88
CA THR A 635 6.38 -24.64 7.49
C THR A 635 4.96 -25.05 7.09
N GLY A 636 4.50 -24.59 5.92
CA GLY A 636 3.13 -24.79 5.44
C GLY A 636 2.11 -23.77 5.98
N LEU A 637 2.51 -22.87 6.89
CA LEU A 637 1.64 -21.78 7.33
C LEU A 637 1.33 -20.83 6.17
N GLU A 638 0.11 -20.31 6.15
CA GLU A 638 -0.30 -19.21 5.26
C GLU A 638 0.49 -17.94 5.57
N LEU A 639 0.92 -17.22 4.53
CA LEU A 639 1.47 -15.88 4.69
C LEU A 639 0.40 -14.89 5.18
N ALA A 640 0.85 -13.82 5.84
CA ALA A 640 -0.02 -12.81 6.41
C ALA A 640 -0.79 -12.06 5.32
N ASN A 641 -2.11 -11.93 5.49
CA ASN A 641 -2.98 -11.18 4.60
C ASN A 641 -2.91 -11.68 3.15
N ALA A 642 -3.07 -13.00 3.02
CA ALA A 642 -3.08 -13.72 1.75
C ALA A 642 -4.37 -14.56 1.60
N PRO A 643 -5.55 -13.94 1.48
CA PRO A 643 -6.81 -14.66 1.28
C PRO A 643 -6.74 -15.54 0.03
N GLU A 644 -7.16 -16.80 0.16
CA GLU A 644 -7.03 -17.76 -0.94
C GLU A 644 -7.90 -17.41 -2.14
N TRP A 645 -9.08 -16.85 -1.89
CA TRP A 645 -10.01 -16.41 -2.92
C TRP A 645 -10.34 -14.93 -2.69
N THR A 646 -10.37 -14.13 -3.73
CA THR A 646 -10.89 -12.76 -3.66
C THR A 646 -11.82 -12.53 -4.83
N GLY A 647 -12.89 -11.79 -4.59
CA GLY A 647 -13.84 -11.44 -5.64
C GLY A 647 -14.39 -10.04 -5.43
N SER A 648 -14.53 -9.27 -6.49
CA SER A 648 -15.26 -8.01 -6.46
C SER A 648 -16.17 -7.87 -7.68
N VAL A 649 -17.34 -7.28 -7.46
CA VAL A 649 -18.28 -6.92 -8.52
C VAL A 649 -18.71 -5.48 -8.27
N ALA A 650 -18.67 -4.65 -9.30
CA ALA A 650 -19.14 -3.28 -9.27
C ALA A 650 -20.07 -2.98 -10.44
N VAL A 651 -21.10 -2.18 -10.19
CA VAL A 651 -22.07 -1.74 -11.18
C VAL A 651 -22.13 -0.23 -11.16
N ASP A 652 -22.00 0.36 -12.35
CA ASP A 652 -22.18 1.78 -12.60
C ASP A 652 -23.34 1.98 -13.56
N TYR A 653 -24.29 2.85 -13.19
CA TYR A 653 -25.42 3.21 -14.03
C TYR A 653 -25.62 4.72 -14.09
N THR A 654 -25.76 5.27 -15.30
CA THR A 654 -26.03 6.70 -15.50
C THR A 654 -27.40 6.92 -16.14
N HIS A 655 -28.24 7.73 -15.50
CA HIS A 655 -29.57 8.09 -15.95
C HIS A 655 -29.69 9.59 -16.19
N PRO A 656 -29.84 10.04 -17.44
CA PRO A 656 -30.07 11.45 -17.73
C PRO A 656 -31.41 11.94 -17.18
N ILE A 657 -31.44 13.15 -16.64
CA ILE A 657 -32.62 13.85 -16.15
C ILE A 657 -32.59 15.32 -16.60
N SER A 658 -33.67 16.07 -16.42
CA SER A 658 -33.75 17.49 -16.85
C SER A 658 -32.80 18.45 -16.12
N LEU A 659 -32.14 18.00 -15.04
CA LEU A 659 -31.18 18.79 -14.27
C LEU A 659 -29.72 18.38 -14.55
N GLY A 660 -29.50 17.36 -15.39
CA GLY A 660 -28.20 16.75 -15.67
C GLY A 660 -28.27 15.23 -15.61
N GLU A 661 -27.47 14.59 -14.75
CA GLU A 661 -27.37 13.13 -14.69
C GLU A 661 -27.47 12.60 -13.26
N LEU A 662 -28.18 11.47 -13.08
CA LEU A 662 -28.08 10.63 -11.90
C LEU A 662 -27.08 9.51 -12.15
N LYS A 663 -26.03 9.43 -11.33
CA LYS A 663 -25.01 8.38 -11.38
C LYS A 663 -25.16 7.49 -10.16
N PHE A 664 -25.40 6.22 -10.42
CA PHE A 664 -25.53 5.17 -9.41
C PHE A 664 -24.26 4.32 -9.45
N HIS A 665 -23.70 4.05 -8.28
CA HIS A 665 -22.61 3.10 -8.11
C HIS A 665 -22.95 2.14 -6.97
N ALA A 666 -22.63 0.86 -7.16
CA ALA A 666 -22.65 -0.12 -6.08
C ALA A 666 -21.55 -1.15 -6.31
N ASP A 667 -20.86 -1.52 -5.23
CA ASP A 667 -19.82 -2.55 -5.28
C ASP A 667 -19.94 -3.53 -4.12
N ALA A 668 -19.56 -4.78 -4.38
CA ALA A 668 -19.47 -5.85 -3.39
C ALA A 668 -18.11 -6.53 -3.47
N ARG A 669 -17.49 -6.78 -2.31
CA ARG A 669 -16.16 -7.39 -2.18
C ARG A 669 -16.26 -8.59 -1.25
N TYR A 670 -15.80 -9.74 -1.73
CA TYR A 670 -15.75 -10.99 -0.99
C TYR A 670 -14.32 -11.33 -0.58
N THR A 671 -14.15 -11.68 0.69
CA THR A 671 -12.93 -12.28 1.24
C THR A 671 -13.31 -13.47 2.13
N PRO A 672 -12.67 -14.65 1.96
CA PRO A 672 -12.86 -15.80 2.83
C PRO A 672 -12.24 -15.52 4.20
N ARG A 673 -12.30 -16.52 5.06
CA ARG A 673 -11.46 -16.56 6.25
C ARG A 673 -9.97 -16.63 5.86
N TYR A 674 -9.11 -15.86 6.52
CA TYR A 674 -7.65 -15.91 6.31
C TYR A 674 -6.86 -15.40 7.53
N ASN A 675 -5.57 -15.73 7.59
CA ASN A 675 -4.67 -15.32 8.66
C ASN A 675 -4.10 -13.89 8.42
N THR A 676 -4.26 -12.98 9.37
CA THR A 676 -3.74 -11.60 9.28
C THR A 676 -2.32 -11.46 9.81
N TRP A 677 -1.83 -12.38 10.64
CA TRP A 677 -0.49 -12.28 11.23
C TRP A 677 0.57 -13.06 10.47
N GLY A 678 0.20 -14.21 9.91
CA GLY A 678 1.04 -15.06 9.05
C GLY A 678 2.31 -15.57 9.73
N ARG A 679 2.31 -15.70 11.07
CA ARG A 679 3.41 -16.31 11.82
C ARG A 679 2.98 -17.40 12.77
N SER A 680 1.69 -17.46 13.10
CA SER A 680 1.11 -18.46 13.99
C SER A 680 -0.31 -18.77 13.57
N ASN A 681 -0.82 -19.95 13.91
CA ASN A 681 -2.12 -20.46 13.48
C ASN A 681 -3.20 -20.45 14.58
N ILE A 682 -2.99 -19.71 15.67
CA ILE A 682 -4.03 -19.55 16.70
C ILE A 682 -5.24 -18.78 16.16
N GLU A 683 -6.42 -19.11 16.69
CA GLU A 683 -7.71 -18.60 16.19
C GLU A 683 -7.80 -17.07 16.16
N ALA A 684 -7.17 -16.40 17.13
CA ALA A 684 -7.22 -14.94 17.27
C ALA A 684 -6.60 -14.17 16.08
N TYR A 685 -5.76 -14.81 15.25
CA TYR A 685 -5.19 -14.18 14.05
C TYR A 685 -6.04 -14.36 12.79
N TYR A 686 -7.15 -15.10 12.86
CA TYR A 686 -8.00 -15.33 11.70
C TYR A 686 -9.12 -14.30 11.61
N ARG A 687 -9.11 -13.55 10.52
CA ARG A 687 -10.26 -12.77 10.09
C ARG A 687 -11.29 -13.74 9.52
N GLN A 688 -12.56 -13.56 9.90
CA GLN A 688 -13.65 -14.37 9.37
C GLN A 688 -14.07 -13.92 7.95
N GLU A 689 -14.78 -14.80 7.26
CA GLU A 689 -15.37 -14.52 5.96
C GLU A 689 -16.28 -13.29 5.98
N ALA A 690 -16.14 -12.44 4.96
CA ALA A 690 -16.90 -11.20 4.83
C ALA A 690 -17.26 -10.89 3.38
N VAL A 691 -18.48 -10.37 3.20
CA VAL A 691 -18.91 -9.64 2.01
C VAL A 691 -19.18 -8.20 2.43
N LEU A 692 -18.35 -7.27 1.95
CA LEU A 692 -18.54 -5.83 2.14
C LEU A 692 -19.28 -5.27 0.94
N VAL A 693 -20.29 -4.44 1.19
CA VAL A 693 -21.10 -3.79 0.15
C VAL A 693 -21.05 -2.29 0.36
N ASN A 694 -20.77 -1.52 -0.69
CA ASN A 694 -20.88 -0.06 -0.69
C ASN A 694 -21.80 0.41 -1.80
N ALA A 695 -22.32 1.63 -1.68
CA ALA A 695 -23.14 2.25 -2.70
C ALA A 695 -23.04 3.78 -2.66
N SER A 696 -23.26 4.42 -3.81
CA SER A 696 -23.41 5.87 -3.89
C SER A 696 -24.42 6.28 -4.97
N LEU A 697 -24.99 7.46 -4.77
CA LEU A 697 -25.89 8.14 -5.70
C LEU A 697 -25.44 9.59 -5.84
N ALA A 698 -25.06 9.98 -7.05
CA ALA A 698 -24.67 11.34 -7.38
C ALA A 698 -25.68 12.00 -8.33
N LEU A 699 -26.05 13.24 -8.03
CA LEU A 699 -26.70 14.16 -8.95
C LEU A 699 -25.63 15.10 -9.51
N VAL A 700 -25.42 15.09 -10.82
CA VAL A 700 -24.43 15.92 -11.51
C VAL A 700 -25.18 16.89 -12.42
N GLY A 701 -24.88 18.20 -12.33
CA GLY A 701 -25.51 19.21 -13.18
C GLY A 701 -25.14 19.07 -14.66
N GLU A 702 -25.98 19.58 -15.58
CA GLU A 702 -25.80 19.46 -17.05
C GLU A 702 -24.41 19.86 -17.58
N ASN A 703 -23.73 20.82 -16.92
CA ASN A 703 -22.40 21.29 -17.32
C ASN A 703 -21.26 20.70 -16.46
N GLU A 704 -21.53 19.68 -15.66
CA GLU A 704 -20.61 19.07 -14.66
C GLU A 704 -19.95 20.07 -13.68
N ARG A 705 -20.46 21.31 -13.59
CA ARG A 705 -19.94 22.36 -12.70
C ARG A 705 -20.27 22.12 -11.24
N TRP A 706 -21.25 21.29 -10.94
CA TRP A 706 -21.59 20.91 -9.57
C TRP A 706 -22.06 19.47 -9.51
N SER A 707 -21.84 18.85 -8.36
CA SER A 707 -22.45 17.57 -8.02
C SER A 707 -22.85 17.52 -6.56
N LEU A 708 -23.87 16.70 -6.26
CA LEU A 708 -24.24 16.30 -4.91
C LEU A 708 -24.28 14.78 -4.84
N THR A 709 -23.44 14.19 -4.00
CA THR A 709 -23.26 12.74 -3.88
C THR A 709 -23.61 12.29 -2.47
N GLY A 710 -24.55 11.35 -2.34
CA GLY A 710 -24.74 10.59 -1.10
C GLY A 710 -24.08 9.23 -1.23
N TYR A 711 -23.37 8.77 -0.20
CA TYR A 711 -22.72 7.46 -0.20
C TYR A 711 -22.91 6.71 1.12
N VAL A 712 -22.73 5.39 1.04
CA VAL A 712 -22.71 4.47 2.17
C VAL A 712 -21.58 3.45 1.98
N LYS A 713 -20.69 3.36 2.97
CA LYS A 713 -19.65 2.33 3.07
C LYS A 713 -20.10 1.26 4.07
N ASN A 714 -19.78 -0.01 3.80
CA ASN A 714 -20.20 -1.15 4.63
C ASN A 714 -21.72 -1.15 4.90
N LEU A 715 -22.52 -1.08 3.83
CA LEU A 715 -23.98 -0.97 3.83
C LEU A 715 -24.68 -2.03 4.69
N THR A 716 -24.13 -3.24 4.74
CA THR A 716 -24.64 -4.37 5.52
C THR A 716 -24.17 -4.37 6.99
N ASN A 717 -23.38 -3.37 7.40
CA ASN A 717 -22.86 -3.17 8.75
C ASN A 717 -22.14 -4.40 9.32
N ARG A 718 -21.28 -5.03 8.51
CA ARG A 718 -20.49 -6.19 8.93
C ARG A 718 -19.36 -5.74 9.85
N THR A 719 -19.14 -6.51 10.92
CA THR A 719 -17.95 -6.38 11.75
C THR A 719 -16.83 -7.20 11.12
N VAL A 720 -15.74 -6.53 10.80
CA VAL A 720 -14.64 -7.13 10.02
C VAL A 720 -13.31 -6.76 10.68
N MET A 721 -12.52 -7.77 11.02
CA MET A 721 -11.18 -7.57 11.57
C MET A 721 -10.26 -7.02 10.47
N SER A 722 -9.57 -5.91 10.71
CA SER A 722 -8.53 -5.41 9.81
C SER A 722 -7.23 -6.20 10.02
N GLY A 723 -6.84 -6.44 11.27
CA GLY A 723 -5.59 -7.13 11.56
C GLY A 723 -5.51 -7.63 13.01
N ALA A 724 -4.43 -8.32 13.34
CA ALA A 724 -4.19 -8.82 14.67
C ALA A 724 -2.68 -9.00 14.93
N VAL A 725 -2.21 -8.52 16.08
CA VAL A 725 -0.80 -8.52 16.45
C VAL A 725 -0.64 -9.06 17.87
N SER A 726 0.41 -9.84 18.10
CA SER A 726 0.85 -10.18 19.47
C SER A 726 2.05 -9.34 19.89
N PRO A 727 2.00 -8.71 21.07
CA PRO A 727 3.18 -8.05 21.66
C PRO A 727 4.16 -9.05 22.29
N GLY A 728 3.86 -10.36 22.27
CA GLY A 728 4.66 -11.44 22.83
C GLY A 728 4.60 -11.53 24.37
N GLY A 729 5.33 -12.50 24.94
CA GLY A 729 5.53 -12.61 26.38
C GLY A 729 4.30 -13.03 27.19
N GLY A 730 3.34 -13.72 26.58
CA GLY A 730 2.11 -14.20 27.24
C GLY A 730 0.97 -13.18 27.31
N ASN A 731 1.16 -11.99 26.75
CA ASN A 731 0.11 -10.99 26.61
C ASN A 731 -0.99 -11.44 25.61
N PRO A 732 -2.22 -10.93 25.72
CA PRO A 732 -3.28 -11.22 24.77
C PRO A 732 -2.94 -10.75 23.36
N VAL A 733 -3.43 -11.48 22.35
CA VAL A 733 -3.45 -10.99 20.96
C VAL A 733 -4.35 -9.77 20.90
N GLN A 734 -3.86 -8.71 20.26
CA GLN A 734 -4.61 -7.48 20.05
C GLN A 734 -5.20 -7.48 18.64
N GLN A 735 -6.52 -7.41 18.54
CA GLN A 735 -7.27 -7.38 17.30
C GLN A 735 -7.73 -5.96 16.97
N PHE A 736 -7.77 -5.65 15.68
CA PHE A 736 -8.19 -4.36 15.14
C PHE A 736 -9.34 -4.57 14.17
N PHE A 737 -10.29 -3.64 14.12
CA PHE A 737 -11.51 -3.78 13.33
C PHE A 737 -11.68 -2.60 12.38
N GLN A 738 -12.30 -2.86 11.23
CA GLN A 738 -12.67 -1.81 10.27
C GLN A 738 -13.87 -1.00 10.79
N ALA A 739 -14.07 0.19 10.22
CA ALA A 739 -15.20 1.02 10.53
C ALA A 739 -16.54 0.27 10.34
N PRO A 740 -17.55 0.54 11.19
CA PRO A 740 -18.92 0.10 10.96
C PRO A 740 -19.49 0.72 9.68
N ARG A 741 -20.79 0.52 9.43
CA ARG A 741 -21.47 1.26 8.37
C ARG A 741 -21.30 2.77 8.53
N GLU A 742 -20.89 3.42 7.45
CA GLU A 742 -20.73 4.87 7.37
C GLU A 742 -21.56 5.45 6.23
N PHE A 743 -22.14 6.63 6.47
CA PHE A 743 -22.85 7.42 5.48
C PHE A 743 -22.18 8.78 5.35
N GLY A 744 -22.22 9.37 4.17
CA GLY A 744 -21.79 10.74 3.96
C GLY A 744 -22.46 11.40 2.76
N VAL A 745 -22.33 12.72 2.71
CA VAL A 745 -22.77 13.57 1.61
C VAL A 745 -21.60 14.45 1.20
N GLU A 746 -21.32 14.51 -0.09
CA GLU A 746 -20.33 15.39 -0.69
C GLU A 746 -21.01 16.34 -1.68
N ALA A 747 -20.67 17.62 -1.60
CA ALA A 747 -20.99 18.62 -2.61
C ALA A 747 -19.71 19.08 -3.30
N SER A 748 -19.69 19.09 -4.63
CA SER A 748 -18.58 19.61 -5.43
C SER A 748 -19.02 20.80 -6.27
N PHE A 749 -18.10 21.74 -6.48
CA PHE A 749 -18.30 22.88 -7.37
C PHE A 749 -17.02 23.20 -8.13
N LYS A 750 -17.13 23.38 -9.45
CA LYS A 750 -16.05 23.75 -10.38
C LYS A 750 -16.37 25.10 -11.02
N PHE A 751 -15.37 25.96 -11.17
CA PHE A 751 -15.52 27.31 -11.70
C PHE A 751 -14.35 27.74 -12.56
#